data_AF-A0A2V9A3K9-F1
#
_entry.id   AF-A0A2V9A3K9-F1
#
_cell.length_a   1.000
_cell.length_b   1.000
_cell.length_c   1.000
_cell.angle_alpha   90.00
_cell.angle_beta   90.00
_cell.angle_gamma   90.00
#
_symmetry.space_group_name_H-M   'P 1'
#
loop_
_entity.id
_entity.type
_entity.pdbx_description
1 polymer ?
#
loop_
_entity_poly.entity_id
_entity_poly.type
_entity_poly.pdbx_seq_one_letter_code
_entity_poly.pdbx_strand_id
1 'polypeptide(L)'
;MNTPTSLALVLACCSSSLSFLVKPGRAQETAAPVVVLSEAGLPSADSPAFPEKQLETALLGARFASAKELDSLLRESSTRLLVLPYGSAFPEENWSAIHAFLEHGGNLLVLGGRPFTRAAYHDDSGWRLRDYSVRFIRQLSMDQFQTTPGSAGMEFQSNPDITISLPRFSWQRAFSPVIRLSAVDLYNRGGSAGSIDARLDPLAWGVENGRKMAAPAIEIDHLRNGFDGGRWVFLTSELPSQFAASNEAVALIRTLAERARHGSEEFTARPALPLYLPGEPVEVEVLWHAAEKASGPLRIRITEFPEAQPAEREAQTANLSAPQTLLFPAPKEKGFHVIAAELLEGGKTRNVYRSGFWIRDTDFLRSGRHLTVNHDFFEVDGQPIAVVGTTYMSSEVQRLYFDHPNVYVWDRDMAQIEAAGLNMLRTGWWTGWDKFCDENGQPYERTLRTLEAYLMTARKHGFPVQFNFFAFLPDVLGGVNPYWGPEARRKQQTLVTTVVGRFRDVPFLAWDLINEPSISEHLWQTRPNGDPIELAAWNEWLSKRYPDRAGLAAAWNVPLDSLSGTVSLPGELEFSSRGMYVGHNSLRVYDYFLFAQEAFLDWVRAMREKIRETGSRQLITAGQDEGGVRDRLSPAFYGAAVDFTTNHSWWGNDSLLWDSLAAKQPGETMLIQETGLQREINLNETARFTPDEEASLFERKVALSFVQGAGAIEWLWNTNSYMTEANEAPIGALRADGTEKPEATVMRDFASFAKSLHSHLQDPRQPSVAIVTSQAAQFSVLSDLQLEAQQKAVRALAYRLQVTPYVIAENQIARLGAPQLVILPSPESLDENTWQALLAYVKNGGHLLVTGPVSRNEHWQFRDRPHELGLNTQIDPQSYRGAEIRLPGKAVALSFDQQKQSVLEALRFSDGATWKEIPYRKGKIFWASYSAELAEGLDAAASVYGYVLDTLKIKPPFEWQSALPADVLISATELQDSVLYILESENAEDAAIDLRDAVTGARLTLKLPSQHAAIALIGKHEKAVIAKYGF
;
A
#
# COMPACT_ATOMS: atom_id res chain seq x y z
N MET A 1 -4.85 -8.47 52.58
CA MET A 1 -4.75 -8.15 54.02
C MET A 1 -3.72 -7.05 54.19
N ASN A 2 -4.07 -6.00 54.93
CA ASN A 2 -3.23 -5.02 55.64
C ASN A 2 -2.02 -4.36 54.93
N THR A 3 -2.26 -3.15 54.41
CA THR A 3 -1.48 -1.92 54.71
C THR A 3 -1.51 -1.61 56.24
N PRO A 4 -0.75 -0.67 56.85
CA PRO A 4 -0.15 0.60 56.34
C PRO A 4 1.37 0.73 56.74
N THR A 5 2.09 1.86 56.84
CA THR A 5 1.74 3.31 56.93
C THR A 5 2.88 4.24 56.49
N SER A 6 2.57 5.49 56.16
CA SER A 6 3.50 6.60 55.89
C SER A 6 4.11 7.22 57.16
N LEU A 7 5.24 7.93 57.03
CA LEU A 7 5.60 9.04 57.95
C LEU A 7 6.37 10.14 57.21
N ALA A 8 6.07 11.40 57.53
CA ALA A 8 6.82 12.58 57.07
C ALA A 8 7.43 13.30 58.29
N LEU A 9 8.54 14.02 58.10
CA LEU A 9 8.98 15.06 59.05
C LEU A 9 9.76 16.18 58.32
N VAL A 10 9.82 17.34 58.97
CA VAL A 10 10.10 18.66 58.37
C VAL A 10 11.29 19.36 59.06
N LEU A 11 12.06 20.10 58.25
CA LEU A 11 13.06 21.16 58.55
C LEU A 11 13.86 21.16 59.86
N ALA A 12 15.18 21.37 59.71
CA ALA A 12 15.93 22.32 60.54
C ALA A 12 17.01 23.04 59.70
N CYS A 13 17.02 24.38 59.75
CA CYS A 13 18.07 25.19 59.14
C CYS A 13 19.26 25.34 60.10
N CYS A 14 20.50 25.31 59.60
CA CYS A 14 21.64 25.90 60.29
C CYS A 14 22.68 26.44 59.29
N SER A 15 22.94 27.73 59.39
CA SER A 15 23.92 28.48 58.60
C SER A 15 25.34 28.32 59.13
N SER A 16 26.33 28.13 58.25
CA SER A 16 27.74 28.37 58.58
C SER A 16 28.49 28.95 57.38
N SER A 17 28.93 30.20 57.53
CA SER A 17 29.74 30.93 56.57
C SER A 17 31.22 30.61 56.75
N LEU A 18 31.89 30.25 55.65
CA LEU A 18 33.34 30.00 55.61
C LEU A 18 33.92 30.59 54.33
N SER A 19 34.59 31.74 54.46
CA SER A 19 35.29 32.42 53.37
C SER A 19 36.71 31.90 53.24
N PHE A 20 37.11 31.37 52.09
CA PHE A 20 38.52 31.12 51.77
C PHE A 20 38.88 31.51 50.32
N LEU A 21 40.11 32.03 50.22
CA LEU A 21 40.77 32.72 49.12
C LEU A 21 40.42 32.29 47.68
N VAL A 22 40.09 33.28 46.85
CA VAL A 22 40.16 33.19 45.38
C VAL A 22 41.62 33.20 44.93
N LYS A 23 42.05 32.16 44.20
CA LYS A 23 43.19 32.26 43.27
C LYS A 23 42.68 32.68 41.90
N PRO A 24 43.41 33.49 41.12
CA PRO A 24 43.07 33.75 39.72
C PRO A 24 43.37 32.49 38.89
N GLY A 25 42.36 31.61 38.76
CA GLY A 25 42.35 30.56 37.76
C GLY A 25 42.33 31.18 36.35
N ARG A 26 42.99 30.52 35.40
CA ARG A 26 43.03 30.90 33.98
C ARG A 26 41.65 31.33 33.48
N ALA A 27 41.63 32.32 32.59
CA ALA A 27 40.50 32.53 31.70
C ALA A 27 40.15 31.19 31.05
N GLN A 28 38.95 30.70 31.34
CA GLN A 28 38.43 29.48 30.79
C GLN A 28 38.21 29.75 29.30
N GLU A 29 38.93 29.07 28.42
CA GLU A 29 38.60 29.08 26.99
C GLU A 29 37.14 28.68 26.89
N THR A 30 36.32 29.58 26.35
CA THR A 30 34.89 29.35 26.19
C THR A 30 34.72 28.24 25.18
N ALA A 31 34.42 27.03 25.66
CA ALA A 31 34.30 25.84 24.83
C ALA A 31 33.29 26.08 23.71
N ALA A 32 33.72 25.85 22.47
CA ALA A 32 32.97 26.21 21.28
C ALA A 32 31.68 25.38 21.17
N PRO A 33 30.52 26.00 20.88
CA PRO A 33 29.27 25.25 20.67
C PRO A 33 29.25 24.48 19.35
N VAL A 34 30.18 24.75 18.43
CA VAL A 34 30.30 24.08 17.12
C VAL A 34 31.63 23.34 17.05
N VAL A 35 31.57 22.04 16.73
CA VAL A 35 32.72 21.17 16.46
C VAL A 35 32.70 20.78 14.99
N VAL A 36 33.82 20.95 14.29
CA VAL A 36 33.99 20.59 12.88
C VAL A 36 35.01 19.46 12.79
N LEU A 37 34.65 18.35 12.15
CA LEU A 37 35.64 17.31 11.83
C LEU A 37 36.62 17.86 10.79
N SER A 38 37.90 17.89 11.13
CA SER A 38 39.02 18.23 10.24
C SER A 38 40.13 17.21 10.43
N GLU A 39 40.18 16.25 9.51
CA GLU A 39 41.08 15.10 9.57
C GLU A 39 41.91 15.00 8.29
N ALA A 40 43.23 14.96 8.44
CA ALA A 40 44.15 15.04 7.32
C ALA A 40 44.17 13.72 6.53
N GLY A 41 43.84 13.78 5.25
CA GLY A 41 43.80 12.61 4.37
C GLY A 41 42.55 11.74 4.49
N LEU A 42 41.56 12.12 5.31
CA LEU A 42 40.26 11.45 5.35
C LEU A 42 39.56 11.59 3.97
N PRO A 43 39.23 10.49 3.28
CA PRO A 43 38.59 10.54 1.97
C PRO A 43 37.13 10.98 2.08
N SER A 44 36.65 11.78 1.13
CA SER A 44 35.21 12.05 0.96
C SER A 44 34.56 11.04 0.03
N ALA A 45 33.23 10.96 0.06
CA ALA A 45 32.46 10.09 -0.83
C ALA A 45 31.11 10.72 -1.23
N ASP A 46 30.67 10.45 -2.47
CA ASP A 46 29.48 11.00 -3.14
C ASP A 46 29.38 12.55 -3.18
N SER A 47 30.38 13.26 -2.67
CA SER A 47 30.56 14.72 -2.75
C SER A 47 32.03 15.05 -2.45
N PRO A 48 32.59 16.13 -3.02
CA PRO A 48 33.89 16.66 -2.59
C PRO A 48 33.87 17.11 -1.13
N ALA A 49 35.00 16.98 -0.44
CA ALA A 49 35.19 17.61 0.86
C ALA A 49 35.22 19.14 0.73
N PHE A 50 34.67 19.84 1.72
CA PHE A 50 34.79 21.29 1.79
C PHE A 50 36.17 21.71 2.31
N PRO A 51 36.88 22.65 1.63
CA PRO A 51 38.19 23.09 2.08
C PRO A 51 38.12 23.74 3.47
N GLU A 52 39.06 23.40 4.35
CA GLU A 52 39.14 23.90 5.74
C GLU A 52 39.04 25.43 5.82
N LYS A 53 39.75 26.16 4.96
CA LYS A 53 39.68 27.63 4.86
C LYS A 53 38.25 28.17 4.63
N GLN A 54 37.41 27.48 3.86
CA GLN A 54 36.02 27.89 3.65
C GLN A 54 35.15 27.59 4.87
N LEU A 55 35.42 26.48 5.57
CA LEU A 55 34.78 26.15 6.85
C LEU A 55 35.16 27.18 7.93
N GLU A 56 36.44 27.54 8.07
CA GLU A 56 36.92 28.59 8.99
C GLU A 56 36.22 29.94 8.73
N THR A 57 36.05 30.29 7.45
CA THR A 57 35.41 31.55 7.03
C THR A 57 33.89 31.53 7.24
N ALA A 58 33.26 30.36 7.13
CA ALA A 58 31.82 30.19 7.36
C ALA A 58 31.47 30.13 8.86
N LEU A 59 32.28 29.40 9.65
CA LEU A 59 32.00 28.94 11.01
C LEU A 59 32.93 29.61 12.04
N LEU A 60 32.84 30.93 12.14
CA LEU A 60 33.67 31.72 13.06
C LEU A 60 33.48 31.26 14.51
N GLY A 61 34.59 30.89 15.16
CA GLY A 61 34.60 30.41 16.56
C GLY A 61 34.27 28.92 16.73
N ALA A 62 34.14 28.15 15.66
CA ALA A 62 34.05 26.69 15.73
C ALA A 62 35.40 26.04 16.10
N ARG A 63 35.34 24.88 16.76
CA ARG A 63 36.52 24.07 17.13
C ARG A 63 36.73 22.96 16.10
N PHE A 64 37.82 23.06 15.35
CA PHE A 64 38.25 22.06 14.39
C PHE A 64 38.92 20.90 15.14
N ALA A 65 38.59 19.66 14.78
CA ALA A 65 38.95 18.47 15.54
C ALA A 65 39.36 17.31 14.64
N SER A 66 40.46 16.66 14.99
CA SER A 66 40.84 15.37 14.41
C SER A 66 39.89 14.25 14.86
N ALA A 67 39.89 13.13 14.12
CA ALA A 67 39.15 11.92 14.51
C ALA A 67 39.51 11.45 15.92
N LYS A 68 40.78 11.62 16.32
CA LYS A 68 41.26 11.27 17.67
C LYS A 68 40.69 12.15 18.79
N GLU A 69 40.39 13.41 18.50
CA GLU A 69 39.86 14.38 19.47
C GLU A 69 38.33 14.34 19.54
N LEU A 70 37.66 14.04 18.43
CA LEU A 70 36.21 14.08 18.28
C LEU A 70 35.44 13.40 19.43
N ASP A 71 35.86 12.19 19.82
CA ASP A 71 35.26 11.39 20.90
C ASP A 71 35.17 12.10 22.25
N SER A 72 36.16 12.94 22.55
CA SER A 72 36.22 13.73 23.79
C SER A 72 35.37 14.99 23.72
N LEU A 73 35.29 15.59 22.53
CA LEU A 73 34.59 16.86 22.28
C LEU A 73 33.09 16.66 22.23
N LEU A 74 32.63 15.58 21.61
CA LEU A 74 31.21 15.21 21.57
C LEU A 74 30.62 14.88 22.95
N ARG A 75 31.47 14.71 23.98
CA ARG A 75 31.09 14.54 25.39
C ARG A 75 31.11 15.86 26.18
N GLU A 76 31.65 16.95 25.63
CA GLU A 76 31.63 18.26 26.29
C GLU A 76 30.19 18.82 26.29
N SER A 77 29.64 19.14 27.47
CA SER A 77 28.26 19.64 27.60
C SER A 77 28.04 21.04 27.01
N SER A 78 29.09 21.68 26.49
CA SER A 78 29.08 22.90 25.68
C SER A 78 28.84 22.65 24.20
N THR A 79 29.19 21.47 23.67
CA THR A 79 29.02 21.15 22.25
C THR A 79 27.55 21.04 21.90
N ARG A 80 27.13 21.72 20.84
CA ARG A 80 25.74 21.79 20.37
C ARG A 80 25.59 21.30 18.94
N LEU A 81 26.57 21.57 18.08
CA LEU A 81 26.54 21.22 16.65
C LEU A 81 27.82 20.48 16.25
N LEU A 82 27.66 19.31 15.63
CA LEU A 82 28.70 18.61 14.88
C LEU A 82 28.58 18.93 13.39
N VAL A 83 29.68 19.31 12.74
CA VAL A 83 29.77 19.52 11.29
C VAL A 83 30.67 18.46 10.65
N LEU A 84 30.15 17.74 9.66
CA LEU A 84 30.87 16.71 8.88
C LEU A 84 31.04 17.17 7.42
N PRO A 85 32.25 17.59 7.00
CA PRO A 85 32.46 18.20 5.69
C PRO A 85 32.88 17.23 4.57
N TYR A 86 32.77 15.91 4.75
CA TYR A 86 33.33 14.86 3.87
C TYR A 86 32.29 14.09 3.03
N GLY A 87 31.12 14.68 2.77
CA GLY A 87 30.03 14.02 2.06
C GLY A 87 29.47 12.83 2.84
N SER A 88 29.35 11.67 2.18
CA SER A 88 28.90 10.41 2.80
C SER A 88 29.85 9.80 3.83
N ALA A 89 31.07 10.34 3.95
CA ALA A 89 32.17 9.74 4.69
C ALA A 89 32.33 10.28 6.12
N PHE A 90 32.73 9.38 7.03
CA PHE A 90 32.96 9.67 8.45
C PHE A 90 33.91 8.60 9.05
N PRO A 91 34.68 8.92 10.10
CA PRO A 91 35.58 7.96 10.74
C PRO A 91 34.81 6.86 11.50
N GLU A 92 35.08 5.60 11.14
CA GLU A 92 34.40 4.40 11.65
C GLU A 92 34.58 4.24 13.16
N GLU A 93 35.77 4.54 13.69
CA GLU A 93 36.10 4.40 15.12
C GLU A 93 35.30 5.35 16.02
N ASN A 94 34.87 6.52 15.50
CA ASN A 94 34.11 7.50 16.26
C ASN A 94 32.60 7.27 16.23
N TRP A 95 32.09 6.24 15.52
CA TRP A 95 30.65 6.03 15.36
C TRP A 95 29.89 6.06 16.69
N SER A 96 30.38 5.34 17.70
CA SER A 96 29.73 5.25 19.01
C SER A 96 29.64 6.59 19.74
N ALA A 97 30.60 7.50 19.54
CA ALA A 97 30.54 8.85 20.12
C ALA A 97 29.65 9.79 19.32
N ILE A 98 29.63 9.66 17.99
CA ILE A 98 28.69 10.38 17.12
C ILE A 98 27.26 9.98 17.47
N HIS A 99 26.95 8.68 17.48
CA HIS A 99 25.64 8.16 17.82
C HIS A 99 25.18 8.63 19.21
N ALA A 100 26.01 8.45 20.23
CA ALA A 100 25.70 8.91 21.58
C ALA A 100 25.49 10.43 21.66
N PHE A 101 26.23 11.25 20.92
CA PHE A 101 26.01 12.69 20.89
C PHE A 101 24.64 13.04 20.28
N LEU A 102 24.26 12.37 19.19
CA LEU A 102 22.94 12.55 18.58
C LEU A 102 21.82 12.08 19.54
N GLU A 103 21.99 10.92 20.20
CA GLU A 103 21.00 10.37 21.15
C GLU A 103 20.68 11.34 22.30
N HIS A 104 21.63 12.17 22.72
CA HIS A 104 21.45 13.21 23.73
C HIS A 104 20.95 14.56 23.16
N GLY A 105 20.39 14.59 21.94
CA GLY A 105 19.85 15.81 21.32
C GLY A 105 20.88 16.67 20.61
N GLY A 106 22.01 16.08 20.19
CA GLY A 106 23.06 16.79 19.45
C GLY A 106 22.62 17.22 18.05
N ASN A 107 22.89 18.48 17.68
CA ASN A 107 22.61 18.99 16.34
C ASN A 107 23.69 18.54 15.36
N LEU A 108 23.30 18.36 14.10
CA LEU A 108 24.18 17.81 13.07
C LEU A 108 24.07 18.61 11.77
N LEU A 109 25.21 18.87 11.13
CA LEU A 109 25.29 19.38 9.76
C LEU A 109 26.21 18.47 8.95
N VAL A 110 25.66 17.81 7.92
CA VAL A 110 26.45 17.01 6.98
C VAL A 110 26.47 17.69 5.62
N LEU A 111 27.67 17.95 5.10
CA LEU A 111 27.89 18.69 3.86
C LEU A 111 28.17 17.73 2.71
N GLY A 112 27.12 17.40 1.95
CA GLY A 112 27.18 16.61 0.72
C GLY A 112 26.81 15.14 0.89
N GLY A 113 26.50 14.49 -0.24
CA GLY A 113 26.37 13.04 -0.35
C GLY A 113 25.20 12.43 0.42
N ARG A 114 25.43 11.22 0.93
CA ARG A 114 24.49 10.35 1.65
C ARG A 114 25.04 10.08 3.06
N PRO A 115 24.67 10.91 4.07
CA PRO A 115 25.23 10.86 5.42
C PRO A 115 25.41 9.43 5.97
N PHE A 116 26.58 9.16 6.55
CA PHE A 116 26.95 7.90 7.21
C PHE A 116 26.90 6.61 6.37
N THR A 117 26.84 6.68 5.04
CA THR A 117 26.79 5.47 4.20
C THR A 117 28.17 4.94 3.77
N ARG A 118 29.27 5.68 4.02
CA ARG A 118 30.64 5.32 3.62
C ARG A 118 31.63 5.50 4.78
N ALA A 119 31.62 4.58 5.75
CA ALA A 119 32.56 4.60 6.86
C ALA A 119 34.02 4.56 6.38
N ALA A 120 34.89 5.38 6.98
CA ALA A 120 36.31 5.46 6.72
C ALA A 120 37.10 4.86 7.88
N TYR A 121 38.07 4.00 7.59
CA TYR A 121 38.95 3.40 8.59
C TYR A 121 40.41 3.74 8.28
N HIS A 122 41.27 3.75 9.30
CA HIS A 122 42.69 4.00 9.14
C HIS A 122 43.47 2.68 9.30
N ASP A 123 44.36 2.36 8.36
CA ASP A 123 45.31 1.25 8.47
C ASP A 123 46.76 1.70 8.27
N ASP A 124 47.72 0.78 8.23
CA ASP A 124 49.16 1.08 8.06
C ASP A 124 49.48 1.85 6.77
N SER A 125 48.55 1.89 5.80
CA SER A 125 48.67 2.63 4.55
C SER A 125 47.87 3.95 4.51
N GLY A 126 47.21 4.30 5.62
CA GLY A 126 46.42 5.53 5.78
C GLY A 126 44.92 5.30 5.79
N TRP A 127 44.16 6.38 5.56
CA TRP A 127 42.70 6.34 5.50
C TRP A 127 42.17 5.63 4.25
N ARG A 128 41.16 4.78 4.44
CA ARG A 128 40.44 4.05 3.38
C ARG A 128 38.94 4.06 3.63
N LEU A 129 38.15 4.05 2.56
CA LEU A 129 36.70 3.87 2.64
C LEU A 129 36.33 2.38 2.69
N ARG A 130 35.31 2.06 3.48
CA ARG A 130 34.50 0.85 3.33
C ARG A 130 33.58 0.98 2.10
N ASP A 131 32.99 -0.13 1.71
CA ASP A 131 31.89 -0.16 0.75
C ASP A 131 30.64 0.56 1.29
N TYR A 132 29.66 0.79 0.40
CA TYR A 132 28.36 1.32 0.79
C TYR A 132 27.67 0.39 1.79
N SER A 133 27.13 0.94 2.88
CA SER A 133 26.39 0.18 3.89
C SER A 133 25.32 1.02 4.56
N VAL A 134 24.18 0.41 4.89
CA VAL A 134 23.08 1.02 5.62
C VAL A 134 23.17 0.85 7.14
N ARG A 135 24.17 0.09 7.64
CA ARG A 135 24.27 -0.35 9.05
C ARG A 135 24.31 0.77 10.10
N PHE A 136 24.76 1.96 9.69
CA PHE A 136 24.87 3.13 10.56
C PHE A 136 23.61 3.98 10.51
N ILE A 137 23.12 4.29 9.30
CA ILE A 137 21.89 5.08 9.11
C ILE A 137 20.63 4.40 9.66
N ARG A 138 20.58 3.06 9.70
CA ARG A 138 19.46 2.32 10.30
C ARG A 138 19.32 2.52 11.81
N GLN A 139 20.43 2.82 12.50
CA GLN A 139 20.40 3.22 13.92
C GLN A 139 19.82 4.64 14.07
N LEU A 140 19.88 5.45 13.02
CA LEU A 140 19.29 6.80 12.92
C LEU A 140 17.91 6.79 12.23
N SER A 141 17.17 5.68 12.30
CA SER A 141 15.84 5.48 11.68
C SER A 141 15.74 5.67 10.15
N MET A 142 16.87 5.73 9.43
CA MET A 142 16.93 5.81 7.97
C MET A 142 17.36 4.46 7.37
N ASP A 143 16.55 3.88 6.48
CA ASP A 143 16.86 2.57 5.92
C ASP A 143 17.77 2.61 4.69
N GLN A 144 17.68 3.67 3.88
CA GLN A 144 18.54 3.90 2.72
C GLN A 144 18.38 5.33 2.18
N PHE A 145 19.12 5.66 1.11
CA PHE A 145 18.90 6.84 0.30
C PHE A 145 18.56 6.45 -1.14
N GLN A 146 17.45 6.94 -1.68
CA GLN A 146 17.15 6.90 -3.11
C GLN A 146 17.86 8.06 -3.83
N THR A 147 18.37 7.83 -5.04
CA THR A 147 18.99 8.90 -5.84
C THR A 147 17.91 9.69 -6.58
N THR A 148 18.08 11.01 -6.67
CA THR A 148 17.23 11.94 -7.43
C THR A 148 18.07 12.75 -8.43
N PRO A 149 17.48 13.32 -9.49
CA PRO A 149 18.25 13.89 -10.60
C PRO A 149 19.07 15.14 -10.25
N GLY A 150 20.00 15.50 -11.14
CA GLY A 150 20.82 16.71 -11.05
C GLY A 150 20.04 17.99 -11.36
N SER A 151 20.58 19.14 -10.94
CA SER A 151 19.94 20.46 -11.13
C SER A 151 19.85 20.97 -12.59
N ALA A 152 20.37 20.24 -13.56
CA ALA A 152 20.43 20.68 -14.95
C ALA A 152 19.02 20.74 -15.55
N GLY A 153 18.59 21.93 -15.97
CA GLY A 153 17.23 22.18 -16.49
C GLY A 153 16.18 22.51 -15.43
N MET A 154 16.51 22.41 -14.14
CA MET A 154 15.55 22.64 -13.04
C MET A 154 15.56 24.08 -12.52
N GLU A 155 14.40 24.54 -12.04
CA GLU A 155 14.30 25.74 -11.20
C GLU A 155 14.69 25.43 -9.75
N PHE A 156 15.49 26.31 -9.13
CA PHE A 156 15.76 26.27 -7.69
C PHE A 156 14.66 27.01 -6.93
N GLN A 157 13.80 26.28 -6.24
CA GLN A 157 12.69 26.81 -5.43
C GLN A 157 12.96 26.56 -3.93
N SER A 158 13.06 27.63 -3.14
CA SER A 158 13.12 27.53 -1.67
C SER A 158 11.78 27.08 -1.10
N ASN A 159 11.77 26.36 0.03
CA ASN A 159 10.54 25.98 0.72
C ASN A 159 9.87 27.21 1.37
N PRO A 160 8.64 27.62 0.97
CA PRO A 160 7.97 28.80 1.50
C PRO A 160 7.41 28.63 2.92
N ASP A 161 7.43 27.41 3.46
CA ASP A 161 7.04 27.08 4.84
C ASP A 161 8.23 27.14 5.83
N ILE A 162 9.45 27.42 5.35
CA ILE A 162 10.67 27.56 6.16
C ILE A 162 11.19 29.01 6.11
N THR A 163 11.73 29.51 7.22
CA THR A 163 12.14 30.92 7.37
C THR A 163 13.54 31.28 6.87
N ILE A 164 14.34 30.29 6.44
CA ILE A 164 15.66 30.53 5.85
C ILE A 164 15.59 30.63 4.32
N SER A 165 16.48 31.42 3.73
CA SER A 165 16.69 31.45 2.28
C SER A 165 18.09 30.94 1.97
N LEU A 166 18.17 29.85 1.20
CA LEU A 166 19.44 29.30 0.75
C LEU A 166 19.96 30.10 -0.47
N PRO A 167 21.27 30.36 -0.58
CA PRO A 167 21.85 30.80 -1.85
C PRO A 167 21.62 29.70 -2.90
N ARG A 168 21.29 30.08 -4.13
CA ARG A 168 21.10 29.12 -5.23
C ARG A 168 22.42 28.41 -5.54
N PHE A 169 22.39 27.09 -5.64
CA PHE A 169 23.54 26.26 -6.02
C PHE A 169 23.13 25.18 -7.02
N SER A 170 24.12 24.48 -7.59
CA SER A 170 23.92 23.37 -8.52
C SER A 170 24.48 22.07 -7.94
N TRP A 171 23.87 20.96 -8.32
CA TRP A 171 24.26 19.60 -7.92
C TRP A 171 24.22 18.65 -9.12
N GLN A 172 25.06 17.62 -9.09
CA GLN A 172 25.14 16.59 -10.13
C GLN A 172 24.02 15.55 -9.99
N ARG A 173 23.66 15.21 -8.74
CA ARG A 173 22.52 14.41 -8.31
C ARG A 173 22.22 14.71 -6.85
N ALA A 174 21.02 14.39 -6.39
CA ALA A 174 20.62 14.54 -5.00
C ALA A 174 20.17 13.19 -4.44
N PHE A 175 19.89 13.15 -3.13
CA PHE A 175 19.58 11.94 -2.40
C PHE A 175 18.43 12.18 -1.43
N SER A 176 17.45 11.29 -1.45
CA SER A 176 16.26 11.37 -0.58
C SER A 176 16.30 10.19 0.41
N PRO A 177 16.20 10.42 1.73
CA PRO A 177 16.20 9.35 2.71
C PRO A 177 14.87 8.59 2.69
N VAL A 178 14.93 7.26 2.70
CA VAL A 178 13.84 6.41 3.16
C VAL A 178 13.95 6.37 4.68
N ILE A 179 13.00 6.99 5.38
CA ILE A 179 13.10 7.30 6.81
C ILE A 179 11.80 6.97 7.56
N ARG A 180 11.95 6.45 8.78
CA ARG A 180 10.90 6.40 9.79
C ARG A 180 10.97 7.63 10.67
N LEU A 181 9.86 8.36 10.75
CA LEU A 181 9.66 9.53 11.60
C LEU A 181 8.93 9.19 12.91
N SER A 182 8.73 7.90 13.17
CA SER A 182 8.12 7.32 14.37
C SER A 182 9.00 6.20 14.94
N ALA A 183 9.17 6.20 16.26
CA ALA A 183 9.84 5.15 17.03
C ALA A 183 8.86 4.32 17.87
N VAL A 184 7.63 4.81 18.09
CA VAL A 184 6.61 4.15 18.93
C VAL A 184 5.28 4.05 18.19
N ASP A 185 4.64 2.87 18.28
CA ASP A 185 3.26 2.66 17.79
C ASP A 185 2.23 3.23 18.77
N LEU A 186 1.21 3.89 18.24
CA LEU A 186 0.11 4.42 19.08
C LEU A 186 -0.85 3.32 19.56
N TYR A 187 -0.95 2.21 18.84
CA TYR A 187 -1.80 1.07 19.17
C TYR A 187 -1.08 -0.23 18.82
N ASN A 188 -1.16 -1.24 19.70
CA ASN A 188 -0.60 -2.56 19.47
C ASN A 188 -1.48 -3.38 18.51
N ARG A 189 -1.50 -2.99 17.23
CA ARG A 189 -2.22 -3.65 16.13
C ARG A 189 -1.44 -3.46 14.81
N GLY A 190 -1.52 -4.43 13.91
CA GLY A 190 -0.94 -4.31 12.57
C GLY A 190 -1.46 -3.07 11.84
N GLY A 191 -0.56 -2.36 11.16
CA GLY A 191 -0.87 -1.13 10.42
C GLY A 191 -1.39 0.04 11.27
N SER A 192 -1.10 0.10 12.58
CA SER A 192 -1.33 1.34 13.34
C SER A 192 -0.44 2.49 12.83
N ALA A 193 -0.83 3.74 13.08
CA ALA A 193 0.10 4.86 12.96
C ALA A 193 1.09 4.89 14.13
N GLY A 194 2.30 5.41 13.86
CA GLY A 194 3.26 5.77 14.89
C GLY A 194 3.04 7.17 15.47
N SER A 195 3.78 7.51 16.53
CA SER A 195 3.83 8.86 17.09
C SER A 195 4.64 9.83 16.21
N ILE A 196 4.32 11.12 16.27
CA ILE A 196 5.04 12.19 15.57
C ILE A 196 6.32 12.50 16.37
N ASP A 197 7.37 11.71 16.10
CA ASP A 197 8.61 11.70 16.89
C ASP A 197 9.69 12.62 16.28
N ALA A 198 9.76 12.65 14.95
CA ALA A 198 10.56 13.61 14.19
C ALA A 198 9.75 14.22 13.05
N ARG A 199 10.21 15.33 12.48
CA ARG A 199 9.65 15.93 11.26
C ARG A 199 10.77 16.20 10.25
N LEU A 200 10.55 15.81 8.99
CA LEU A 200 11.46 16.13 7.89
C LEU A 200 10.87 17.28 7.06
N ASP A 201 11.67 18.33 6.83
CA ASP A 201 11.34 19.42 5.92
C ASP A 201 12.44 19.61 4.86
N PRO A 202 12.11 19.63 3.56
CA PRO A 202 13.03 20.06 2.53
C PRO A 202 13.28 21.57 2.64
N LEU A 203 14.54 22.00 2.50
CA LEU A 203 14.91 23.42 2.56
C LEU A 203 14.76 24.11 1.19
N ALA A 204 14.95 23.33 0.12
CA ALA A 204 14.72 23.73 -1.26
C ALA A 204 14.41 22.50 -2.13
N TRP A 205 13.83 22.73 -3.30
CA TRP A 205 13.64 21.74 -4.35
C TRP A 205 14.27 22.18 -5.68
N GLY A 206 14.71 21.19 -6.46
CA GLY A 206 14.81 21.30 -7.91
C GLY A 206 13.47 20.96 -8.54
N VAL A 207 12.90 21.90 -9.30
CA VAL A 207 11.56 21.79 -9.89
C VAL A 207 11.65 21.78 -11.40
N GLU A 208 10.96 20.84 -12.04
CA GLU A 208 10.85 20.72 -13.50
C GLU A 208 9.38 20.58 -13.88
N ASN A 209 8.88 21.40 -14.82
CA ASN A 209 7.48 21.39 -15.25
C ASN A 209 6.45 21.45 -14.09
N GLY A 210 6.78 22.16 -13.01
CA GLY A 210 5.96 22.26 -11.79
C GLY A 210 6.05 21.07 -10.83
N ARG A 211 6.83 20.03 -11.18
CA ARG A 211 7.03 18.81 -10.37
C ARG A 211 8.30 18.95 -9.52
N LYS A 212 8.25 18.55 -8.25
CA LYS A 212 9.42 18.52 -7.35
C LYS A 212 10.24 17.26 -7.65
N MET A 213 11.39 17.41 -8.28
CA MET A 213 12.18 16.26 -8.76
C MET A 213 13.33 15.86 -7.82
N ALA A 214 13.87 16.83 -7.07
CA ALA A 214 14.98 16.62 -6.15
C ALA A 214 14.90 17.58 -4.95
N ALA A 215 15.32 17.14 -3.76
CA ALA A 215 15.53 17.98 -2.58
C ALA A 215 17.02 17.92 -2.22
N PRO A 216 17.85 18.88 -2.68
CA PRO A 216 19.30 18.82 -2.51
C PRO A 216 19.77 19.19 -1.09
N ALA A 217 18.87 19.70 -0.25
CA ALA A 217 19.08 20.02 1.16
C ALA A 217 17.77 19.83 1.95
N ILE A 218 17.87 19.16 3.09
CA ILE A 218 16.76 18.86 4.01
C ILE A 218 17.15 19.17 5.45
N GLU A 219 16.16 19.36 6.31
CA GLU A 219 16.31 19.31 7.76
C GLU A 219 15.40 18.24 8.39
N ILE A 220 15.83 17.69 9.52
CA ILE A 220 15.08 16.74 10.34
C ILE A 220 15.10 17.26 11.78
N ASP A 221 13.92 17.56 12.31
CA ASP A 221 13.71 17.99 13.69
C ASP A 221 13.27 16.82 14.54
N HIS A 222 14.11 16.38 15.48
CA HIS A 222 13.79 15.33 16.45
C HIS A 222 13.09 15.94 17.66
N LEU A 223 11.82 15.60 17.85
CA LEU A 223 10.92 16.25 18.80
C LEU A 223 10.77 15.46 20.11
N ARG A 224 10.74 14.13 20.03
CA ARG A 224 10.51 13.22 21.17
C ARG A 224 10.86 11.77 20.79
N ASN A 225 10.97 10.88 21.80
CA ASN A 225 11.11 9.42 21.66
C ASN A 225 12.36 8.93 20.89
N GLY A 226 13.38 9.77 20.73
CA GLY A 226 14.66 9.43 20.10
C GLY A 226 15.35 10.67 19.53
N PHE A 227 16.60 10.91 19.94
CA PHE A 227 17.42 12.05 19.51
C PHE A 227 16.84 13.44 19.90
N ASP A 228 15.98 13.46 20.92
CA ASP A 228 15.15 14.59 21.37
C ASP A 228 15.89 15.93 21.46
N GLY A 229 15.38 16.94 20.76
CA GLY A 229 15.95 18.30 20.73
C GLY A 229 16.96 18.54 19.61
N GLY A 230 17.44 17.47 18.96
CA GLY A 230 18.39 17.57 17.84
C GLY A 230 17.74 18.04 16.55
N ARG A 231 18.35 19.02 15.88
CA ARG A 231 18.12 19.31 14.45
C ARG A 231 19.27 18.79 13.61
N TRP A 232 18.96 17.98 12.61
CA TRP A 232 19.92 17.49 11.63
C TRP A 232 19.68 18.16 10.29
N VAL A 233 20.65 18.89 9.78
CA VAL A 233 20.61 19.52 8.46
C VAL A 233 21.53 18.75 7.52
N PHE A 234 20.98 18.20 6.44
CA PHE A 234 21.73 17.43 5.47
C PHE A 234 21.69 18.13 4.12
N LEU A 235 22.87 18.47 3.59
CA LEU A 235 23.05 18.87 2.20
C LEU A 235 23.15 17.59 1.37
N THR A 236 22.01 16.95 1.12
CA THR A 236 21.86 15.63 0.48
C THR A 236 22.11 15.65 -1.03
N SER A 237 23.26 16.17 -1.45
CA SER A 237 23.59 16.35 -2.87
C SER A 237 25.07 16.12 -3.19
N GLU A 238 25.33 15.63 -4.41
CA GLU A 238 26.68 15.59 -4.99
C GLU A 238 27.02 16.95 -5.60
N LEU A 239 27.93 17.68 -4.97
CA LEU A 239 28.28 19.04 -5.36
C LEU A 239 29.46 19.07 -6.34
N PRO A 240 29.50 20.02 -7.30
CA PRO A 240 30.71 20.27 -8.09
C PRO A 240 31.88 20.74 -7.20
N SER A 241 33.08 20.19 -7.39
CA SER A 241 34.29 20.58 -6.61
C SER A 241 34.60 22.07 -6.67
N GLN A 242 34.30 22.72 -7.80
CA GLN A 242 34.44 24.17 -7.97
C GLN A 242 33.47 24.99 -7.10
N PHE A 243 32.30 24.45 -6.74
CA PHE A 243 31.35 25.09 -5.84
C PHE A 243 31.81 24.97 -4.38
N ALA A 244 32.27 23.79 -3.95
CA ALA A 244 32.79 23.58 -2.59
C ALA A 244 33.96 24.54 -2.23
N ALA A 245 34.71 25.01 -3.23
CA ALA A 245 35.79 25.98 -3.08
C ALA A 245 35.37 27.46 -3.21
N SER A 246 34.09 27.78 -3.43
CA SER A 246 33.62 29.13 -3.78
C SER A 246 33.17 29.97 -2.57
N ASN A 247 32.89 31.27 -2.78
CA ASN A 247 32.35 32.17 -1.74
C ASN A 247 30.86 31.91 -1.47
N GLU A 248 30.14 31.41 -2.45
CA GLU A 248 28.73 31.02 -2.35
C GLU A 248 28.57 29.81 -1.41
N ALA A 249 29.53 28.87 -1.42
CA ALA A 249 29.61 27.80 -0.43
C ALA A 249 29.78 28.33 1.00
N VAL A 250 30.59 29.37 1.24
CA VAL A 250 30.73 30.00 2.57
C VAL A 250 29.40 30.54 3.07
N ALA A 251 28.62 31.18 2.18
CA ALA A 251 27.29 31.68 2.52
C ALA A 251 26.30 30.53 2.81
N LEU A 252 26.33 29.45 2.01
CA LEU A 252 25.49 28.27 2.21
C LEU A 252 25.79 27.60 3.57
N ILE A 253 27.06 27.27 3.84
CA ILE A 253 27.49 26.61 5.09
C ILE A 253 27.08 27.45 6.30
N ARG A 254 27.27 28.77 6.26
CA ARG A 254 26.88 29.66 7.36
C ARG A 254 25.38 29.64 7.63
N THR A 255 24.55 29.70 6.58
CA THR A 255 23.08 29.62 6.72
C THR A 255 22.63 28.27 7.26
N LEU A 256 23.17 27.16 6.75
CA LEU A 256 22.82 25.81 7.20
C LEU A 256 23.28 25.56 8.64
N ALA A 257 24.48 26.02 9.03
CA ALA A 257 25.00 25.86 10.37
C ALA A 257 24.23 26.65 11.42
N GLU A 258 23.84 27.90 11.13
CA GLU A 258 22.99 28.67 12.05
C GLU A 258 21.60 28.03 12.19
N ARG A 259 21.01 27.53 11.08
CA ARG A 259 19.74 26.78 11.15
C ARG A 259 19.85 25.54 12.04
N ALA A 260 20.90 24.74 11.86
CA ALA A 260 21.17 23.54 12.65
C ALA A 260 21.43 23.86 14.14
N ARG A 261 22.16 24.95 14.43
CA ARG A 261 22.55 25.35 15.81
C ARG A 261 21.35 25.59 16.74
N HIS A 262 20.20 26.01 16.21
CA HIS A 262 18.98 26.27 16.97
C HIS A 262 18.33 25.02 17.60
N GLY A 263 18.70 23.81 17.16
CA GLY A 263 17.99 22.58 17.55
C GLY A 263 16.56 22.51 17.03
N SER A 264 15.85 21.46 17.42
CA SER A 264 14.51 21.21 16.89
C SER A 264 13.47 22.23 17.39
N GLU A 265 12.49 22.54 16.54
CA GLU A 265 11.47 23.56 16.79
C GLU A 265 10.11 23.19 16.17
N GLU A 266 9.19 22.73 17.00
CA GLU A 266 7.78 22.53 16.67
C GLU A 266 7.02 23.87 16.82
N PHE A 267 6.39 24.33 15.73
CA PHE A 267 5.47 25.46 15.75
C PHE A 267 4.22 25.12 14.96
N THR A 268 3.05 25.23 15.59
CA THR A 268 1.76 25.05 14.95
C THR A 268 0.76 26.12 15.39
N ALA A 269 -0.13 26.46 14.47
CA ALA A 269 -1.30 27.30 14.70
C ALA A 269 -2.46 26.68 13.92
N ARG A 270 -3.28 25.86 14.57
CA ARG A 270 -4.33 25.04 13.92
C ARG A 270 -5.71 25.46 14.42
N PRO A 271 -6.72 25.59 13.53
CA PRO A 271 -8.11 25.67 13.95
C PRO A 271 -8.48 24.44 14.78
N ALA A 272 -9.17 24.64 15.91
CA ALA A 272 -9.63 23.55 16.78
C ALA A 272 -10.61 22.59 16.09
N LEU A 273 -11.28 23.06 15.03
CA LEU A 273 -12.10 22.27 14.12
C LEU A 273 -11.71 22.58 12.66
N PRO A 274 -11.65 21.59 11.76
CA PRO A 274 -11.43 21.85 10.34
C PRO A 274 -12.70 22.36 9.63
N LEU A 275 -13.85 22.38 10.31
CA LEU A 275 -15.08 22.99 9.82
C LEU A 275 -15.92 23.62 10.94
N TYR A 276 -16.35 24.85 10.70
CA TYR A 276 -17.24 25.64 11.56
C TYR A 276 -18.56 25.94 10.84
N LEU A 277 -19.59 26.30 11.61
CA LEU A 277 -20.88 26.73 11.07
C LEU A 277 -20.89 28.25 10.85
N PRO A 278 -21.69 28.75 9.89
CA PRO A 278 -21.93 30.19 9.77
C PRO A 278 -22.38 30.79 11.10
N GLY A 279 -21.62 31.77 11.60
CA GLY A 279 -21.86 32.43 12.88
C GLY A 279 -21.13 31.82 14.10
N GLU A 280 -20.42 30.70 13.97
CA GLU A 280 -19.50 30.21 15.00
C GLU A 280 -18.17 30.99 14.94
N PRO A 281 -17.62 31.43 16.09
CA PRO A 281 -16.27 32.00 16.13
C PRO A 281 -15.22 30.90 15.92
N VAL A 282 -14.04 31.29 15.43
CA VAL A 282 -12.96 30.35 15.09
C VAL A 282 -11.90 30.37 16.18
N GLU A 283 -11.70 29.21 16.80
CA GLU A 283 -10.67 28.99 17.81
C GLU A 283 -9.40 28.45 17.13
N VAL A 284 -8.28 29.16 17.25
CA VAL A 284 -6.98 28.74 16.72
C VAL A 284 -6.05 28.38 17.87
N GLU A 285 -5.74 27.09 18.01
CA GLU A 285 -4.80 26.56 18.98
C GLU A 285 -3.36 26.80 18.51
N VAL A 286 -2.54 27.39 19.39
CA VAL A 286 -1.15 27.73 19.12
C VAL A 286 -0.25 26.93 20.05
N LEU A 287 0.62 26.12 19.46
CA LEU A 287 1.66 25.38 20.17
C LEU A 287 3.04 25.78 19.64
N TRP A 288 3.97 25.98 20.57
CA TRP A 288 5.37 26.18 20.27
C TRP A 288 6.23 25.42 21.27
N HIS A 289 7.14 24.60 20.76
CA HIS A 289 8.17 23.92 21.52
C HIS A 289 9.50 24.03 20.78
N ALA A 290 10.57 24.41 21.48
CA ALA A 290 11.91 24.49 20.90
C ALA A 290 12.97 24.00 21.89
N ALA A 291 14.02 23.37 21.36
CA ALA A 291 15.21 22.99 22.10
C ALA A 291 15.97 24.23 22.61
N GLU A 292 16.39 25.13 21.70
CA GLU A 292 16.91 26.45 22.09
C GLU A 292 15.75 27.36 22.51
N LYS A 293 15.78 27.83 23.77
CA LYS A 293 14.76 28.76 24.29
C LYS A 293 14.92 30.15 23.67
N ALA A 294 13.80 30.84 23.51
CA ALA A 294 13.78 32.20 22.98
C ALA A 294 14.64 33.14 23.85
N SER A 295 15.44 33.96 23.18
CA SER A 295 16.32 34.99 23.75
C SER A 295 15.55 36.24 24.20
N GLY A 296 14.31 36.41 23.74
CA GLY A 296 13.44 37.53 24.05
C GLY A 296 11.95 37.16 24.02
N PRO A 297 11.05 38.14 24.24
CA PRO A 297 9.62 37.89 24.25
C PRO A 297 9.12 37.49 22.85
N LEU A 298 8.40 36.37 22.80
CA LEU A 298 7.74 35.90 21.60
C LEU A 298 6.37 36.57 21.42
N ARG A 299 6.04 36.87 20.17
CA ARG A 299 4.68 37.22 19.74
C ARG A 299 4.27 36.30 18.62
N ILE A 300 3.00 35.96 18.53
CA ILE A 300 2.42 35.35 17.34
C ILE A 300 1.55 36.38 16.62
N ARG A 301 1.69 36.48 15.31
CA ARG A 301 0.75 37.16 14.42
C ARG A 301 -0.01 36.09 13.63
N ILE A 302 -1.33 36.06 13.74
CA ILE A 302 -2.19 35.16 12.95
C ILE A 302 -3.04 36.02 12.02
N THR A 303 -3.07 35.67 10.74
CA THR A 303 -3.95 36.28 9.73
C THR A 303 -4.90 35.23 9.18
N GLU A 304 -6.20 35.51 9.27
CA GLU A 304 -7.30 34.74 8.68
C GLU A 304 -7.77 35.46 7.40
N PHE A 305 -8.12 34.70 6.36
CA PHE A 305 -8.81 35.20 5.16
C PHE A 305 -9.52 34.10 4.38
N PRO A 306 -10.67 34.37 3.73
CA PRO A 306 -11.27 33.48 2.73
C PRO A 306 -10.35 33.31 1.52
N GLU A 307 -10.17 32.09 1.04
CA GLU A 307 -9.32 31.76 -0.10
C GLU A 307 -9.82 32.38 -1.41
N ALA A 308 -11.13 32.46 -1.59
CA ALA A 308 -11.75 33.10 -2.75
C ALA A 308 -11.60 34.64 -2.75
N GLN A 309 -11.30 35.26 -1.60
CA GLN A 309 -11.13 36.72 -1.46
C GLN A 309 -9.92 37.10 -0.59
N PRO A 310 -8.67 36.80 -0.98
CA PRO A 310 -7.48 36.96 -0.12
C PRO A 310 -7.09 38.40 0.27
N ALA A 311 -7.87 39.39 -0.13
CA ALA A 311 -7.76 40.78 0.29
C ALA A 311 -8.53 41.06 1.58
N GLU A 312 -9.57 40.28 1.89
CA GLU A 312 -10.33 40.38 3.14
C GLU A 312 -9.57 39.66 4.25
N ARG A 313 -8.70 40.38 4.96
CA ARG A 313 -7.82 39.81 6.00
C ARG A 313 -8.19 40.33 7.37
N GLU A 314 -8.41 39.42 8.32
CA GLU A 314 -8.39 39.74 9.74
C GLU A 314 -7.05 39.29 10.34
N ALA A 315 -6.36 40.18 11.06
CA ALA A 315 -5.09 39.87 11.69
C ALA A 315 -5.12 40.17 13.18
N GLN A 316 -4.76 39.18 13.99
CA GLN A 316 -4.58 39.32 15.44
C GLN A 316 -3.10 39.14 15.80
N THR A 317 -2.67 39.74 16.91
CA THR A 317 -1.30 39.58 17.44
C THR A 317 -1.33 39.46 18.95
N ALA A 318 -0.75 38.38 19.47
CA ALA A 318 -0.69 38.07 20.90
C ALA A 318 0.76 37.82 21.34
N ASN A 319 1.05 37.99 22.63
CA ASN A 319 2.29 37.49 23.22
C ASN A 319 2.19 35.97 23.39
N LEU A 320 3.29 35.23 23.22
CA LEU A 320 3.33 33.79 23.40
C LEU A 320 4.29 33.43 24.54
N SER A 321 3.75 32.87 25.63
CA SER A 321 4.52 32.41 26.79
C SER A 321 4.21 30.96 27.22
N ALA A 322 3.11 30.41 26.72
CA ALA A 322 2.64 29.05 26.90
C ALA A 322 1.73 28.70 25.69
N PRO A 323 1.37 27.42 25.48
CA PRO A 323 0.29 27.06 24.56
C PRO A 323 -0.98 27.85 24.88
N GLN A 324 -1.65 28.37 23.85
CA GLN A 324 -2.84 29.22 24.02
C GLN A 324 -3.77 29.13 22.81
N THR A 325 -5.05 29.43 23.02
CA THR A 325 -6.05 29.51 21.97
C THR A 325 -6.37 30.98 21.69
N LEU A 326 -6.32 31.39 20.42
CA LEU A 326 -6.78 32.72 19.99
C LEU A 326 -8.17 32.61 19.36
N LEU A 327 -9.04 33.56 19.68
CA LEU A 327 -10.43 33.57 19.22
C LEU A 327 -10.63 34.63 18.12
N PHE A 328 -10.93 34.16 16.92
CA PHE A 328 -11.36 35.00 15.81
C PHE A 328 -12.89 35.12 15.82
N PRO A 329 -13.46 36.28 15.44
CA PRO A 329 -14.90 36.41 15.24
C PRO A 329 -15.35 35.47 14.11
N ALA A 330 -16.66 35.19 14.08
CA ALA A 330 -17.23 34.34 13.03
C ALA A 330 -16.98 34.96 11.63
N PRO A 331 -16.34 34.24 10.68
CA PRO A 331 -16.20 34.70 9.32
C PRO A 331 -17.58 34.95 8.68
N LYS A 332 -17.65 35.98 7.84
CA LYS A 332 -18.92 36.43 7.22
C LYS A 332 -19.34 35.55 6.05
N GLU A 333 -18.37 35.11 5.28
CA GLU A 333 -18.58 34.31 4.08
C GLU A 333 -18.53 32.82 4.39
N LYS A 334 -19.13 32.02 3.50
CA LYS A 334 -18.94 30.57 3.49
C LYS A 334 -17.71 30.20 2.66
N GLY A 335 -17.24 28.97 2.80
CA GLY A 335 -16.21 28.40 1.92
C GLY A 335 -14.92 28.10 2.67
N PHE A 336 -13.81 28.09 1.95
CA PHE A 336 -12.49 27.74 2.49
C PHE A 336 -11.76 29.00 2.99
N HIS A 337 -11.23 28.91 4.22
CA HIS A 337 -10.49 29.97 4.89
C HIS A 337 -9.08 29.51 5.26
N VAL A 338 -8.11 30.41 5.08
CA VAL A 338 -6.69 30.17 5.31
C VAL A 338 -6.22 30.91 6.55
N ILE A 339 -5.49 30.21 7.39
CA ILE A 339 -4.75 30.73 8.54
C ILE A 339 -3.26 30.81 8.16
N ALA A 340 -2.71 32.01 8.19
CA ALA A 340 -1.27 32.26 8.06
C ALA A 340 -0.72 32.79 9.39
N ALA A 341 0.14 32.01 10.04
CA ALA A 341 0.72 32.33 11.33
C ALA A 341 2.23 32.60 11.23
N GLU A 342 2.69 33.61 11.95
CA GLU A 342 4.09 33.99 12.08
C GLU A 342 4.47 34.07 13.55
N LEU A 343 5.46 33.28 13.96
CA LEU A 343 6.13 33.42 15.24
C LEU A 343 7.19 34.50 15.13
N LEU A 344 7.13 35.51 16.00
CA LEU A 344 7.99 36.69 15.99
C LEU A 344 8.85 36.72 17.27
N GLU A 345 10.17 36.75 17.10
CA GLU A 345 11.14 36.96 18.18
C GLU A 345 11.85 38.31 17.98
N GLY A 346 11.76 39.21 18.97
CA GLY A 346 12.35 40.56 18.84
C GLY A 346 11.80 41.39 17.67
N GLY A 347 10.65 40.99 17.10
CA GLY A 347 10.06 41.62 15.90
C GLY A 347 10.54 41.05 14.55
N LYS A 348 11.40 40.03 14.54
CA LYS A 348 11.76 39.26 13.35
C LYS A 348 10.97 37.97 13.29
N THR A 349 10.59 37.50 12.10
CA THR A 349 9.95 36.20 11.91
C THR A 349 10.96 35.09 12.21
N ARG A 350 10.65 34.28 13.23
CA ARG A 350 11.41 33.12 13.68
C ARG A 350 10.95 31.85 12.96
N ASN A 351 9.64 31.61 12.98
CA ASN A 351 9.00 30.48 12.33
C ASN A 351 7.66 30.88 11.68
N VAL A 352 7.16 30.10 10.74
CA VAL A 352 5.87 30.30 10.07
C VAL A 352 5.06 29.01 10.06
N TYR A 353 3.74 29.12 10.01
CA TYR A 353 2.85 27.97 9.89
C TYR A 353 1.61 28.33 9.08
N ARG A 354 1.11 27.39 8.27
CA ARG A 354 -0.09 27.56 7.45
C ARG A 354 -1.09 26.44 7.76
N SER A 355 -2.33 26.84 7.98
CA SER A 355 -3.44 25.93 8.16
C SER A 355 -4.72 26.50 7.56
N GLY A 356 -5.84 25.79 7.69
CA GLY A 356 -7.12 26.27 7.16
C GLY A 356 -8.29 25.44 7.66
N PHE A 357 -9.50 25.96 7.40
CA PHE A 357 -10.77 25.38 7.79
C PHE A 357 -11.87 25.76 6.78
N TRP A 358 -12.99 25.04 6.81
CA TRP A 358 -14.18 25.40 6.04
C TRP A 358 -15.24 26.08 6.92
N ILE A 359 -15.90 27.11 6.41
CA ILE A 359 -17.24 27.49 6.87
C ILE A 359 -18.27 26.68 6.06
N ARG A 360 -19.10 25.90 6.76
CA ARG A 360 -20.01 24.90 6.18
C ARG A 360 -20.87 25.45 5.04
N ASP A 361 -20.77 24.82 3.88
CA ASP A 361 -21.71 24.99 2.77
C ASP A 361 -22.26 23.66 2.24
N THR A 362 -23.40 23.25 2.80
CA THR A 362 -24.06 21.98 2.47
C THR A 362 -24.47 21.89 0.99
N ASP A 363 -24.81 23.02 0.36
CA ASP A 363 -25.25 23.04 -1.03
C ASP A 363 -24.07 22.85 -1.98
N PHE A 364 -22.92 23.45 -1.67
CA PHE A 364 -21.66 23.17 -2.36
C PHE A 364 -21.27 21.69 -2.23
N LEU A 365 -21.29 21.13 -1.01
CA LEU A 365 -21.00 19.70 -0.78
C LEU A 365 -21.89 18.79 -1.63
N ARG A 366 -23.18 19.07 -1.71
CA ARG A 366 -24.16 18.26 -2.46
C ARG A 366 -24.12 18.48 -3.98
N SER A 367 -23.45 19.52 -4.45
CA SER A 367 -23.31 19.84 -5.89
C SER A 367 -22.28 19.00 -6.66
N GLY A 368 -21.71 17.95 -6.04
CA GLY A 368 -20.72 17.10 -6.68
C GLY A 368 -21.29 16.23 -7.81
N ARG A 369 -20.40 15.69 -8.63
CA ARG A 369 -20.74 14.76 -9.71
C ARG A 369 -21.25 13.44 -9.13
N HIS A 370 -22.14 12.73 -9.83
CA HIS A 370 -22.71 11.50 -9.29
C HIS A 370 -21.84 10.28 -9.61
N LEU A 371 -21.39 9.56 -8.58
CA LEU A 371 -20.62 8.32 -8.70
C LEU A 371 -21.56 7.10 -8.72
N THR A 372 -21.55 6.35 -9.82
CA THR A 372 -22.27 5.07 -9.97
C THR A 372 -21.33 3.98 -10.50
N VAL A 373 -21.83 2.75 -10.60
CA VAL A 373 -21.19 1.65 -11.31
C VAL A 373 -22.26 0.97 -12.18
N ASN A 374 -21.82 0.39 -13.29
CA ASN A 374 -22.60 -0.61 -14.03
C ASN A 374 -22.00 -2.02 -13.77
N HIS A 375 -22.21 -2.97 -14.68
CA HIS A 375 -21.68 -4.34 -14.52
C HIS A 375 -20.16 -4.48 -14.74
N ASP A 376 -19.50 -3.48 -15.32
CA ASP A 376 -18.07 -3.52 -15.67
C ASP A 376 -17.25 -2.33 -15.21
N PHE A 377 -17.83 -1.12 -15.26
CA PHE A 377 -17.11 0.12 -15.05
C PHE A 377 -17.77 1.02 -14.00
N PHE A 378 -16.92 1.85 -13.38
CA PHE A 378 -17.37 3.04 -12.66
C PHE A 378 -17.87 4.10 -13.64
N GLU A 379 -18.83 4.88 -13.19
CA GLU A 379 -19.45 5.95 -13.95
C GLU A 379 -19.45 7.25 -13.14
N VAL A 380 -19.24 8.38 -13.83
CA VAL A 380 -19.39 9.72 -13.25
C VAL A 380 -20.37 10.51 -14.10
N ASP A 381 -21.52 10.87 -13.51
CA ASP A 381 -22.71 11.39 -14.17
C ASP A 381 -23.24 10.46 -15.29
N GLY A 382 -23.17 9.14 -15.07
CA GLY A 382 -23.61 8.13 -16.06
C GLY A 382 -22.71 8.03 -17.29
N GLN A 383 -21.44 8.45 -17.20
CA GLN A 383 -20.42 8.23 -18.22
C GLN A 383 -19.32 7.34 -17.65
N PRO A 384 -18.96 6.22 -18.30
CA PRO A 384 -17.98 5.29 -17.78
C PRO A 384 -16.57 5.91 -17.74
N ILE A 385 -15.79 5.56 -16.72
CA ILE A 385 -14.43 6.04 -16.50
C ILE A 385 -13.43 4.89 -16.37
N ALA A 386 -12.23 5.09 -16.91
CA ALA A 386 -11.06 4.29 -16.58
C ALA A 386 -10.46 4.85 -15.28
N VAL A 387 -10.50 4.09 -14.18
CA VAL A 387 -10.03 4.56 -12.88
C VAL A 387 -8.50 4.58 -12.87
N VAL A 388 -7.93 5.76 -12.60
CA VAL A 388 -6.52 5.96 -12.28
C VAL A 388 -6.50 6.90 -11.09
N GLY A 389 -6.59 6.30 -9.90
CA GLY A 389 -6.72 7.00 -8.63
C GLY A 389 -5.51 6.82 -7.72
N THR A 390 -5.61 7.36 -6.51
CA THR A 390 -4.63 7.17 -5.44
C THR A 390 -5.31 7.15 -4.08
N THR A 391 -4.70 6.45 -3.13
CA THR A 391 -5.05 6.56 -1.71
C THR A 391 -4.43 7.83 -1.14
N TYR A 392 -5.25 8.61 -0.46
CA TYR A 392 -4.86 9.85 0.18
C TYR A 392 -4.70 9.70 1.70
N MET A 393 -3.54 10.16 2.18
CA MET A 393 -3.27 10.54 3.56
C MET A 393 -2.50 11.87 3.54
N SER A 394 -2.57 12.67 4.60
CA SER A 394 -1.91 13.99 4.65
C SER A 394 -0.39 13.89 4.56
N SER A 395 0.27 14.70 3.75
CA SER A 395 1.73 14.82 3.76
C SER A 395 2.31 15.34 5.09
N GLU A 396 1.50 15.99 5.95
CA GLU A 396 1.97 16.55 7.23
C GLU A 396 2.01 15.50 8.36
N VAL A 397 1.04 14.58 8.40
CA VAL A 397 0.78 13.66 9.54
C VAL A 397 0.22 12.28 9.13
N GLN A 398 0.15 12.01 7.83
CA GLN A 398 -0.26 10.75 7.20
C GLN A 398 -1.50 10.12 7.86
N ARG A 399 -1.42 8.91 8.42
CA ARG A 399 -2.55 8.19 9.03
C ARG A 399 -3.27 8.97 10.15
N LEU A 400 -2.63 9.96 10.78
CA LEU A 400 -3.21 10.79 11.84
C LEU A 400 -3.98 12.01 11.35
N TYR A 401 -4.12 12.23 10.04
CA TYR A 401 -4.81 13.38 9.45
C TYR A 401 -6.25 13.63 9.95
N PHE A 402 -6.99 12.62 10.40
CA PHE A 402 -8.32 12.84 11.00
C PHE A 402 -8.29 13.30 12.48
N ASP A 403 -7.22 12.98 13.21
CA ASP A 403 -6.97 13.40 14.60
C ASP A 403 -6.22 14.76 14.65
N HIS A 404 -5.44 15.05 13.61
CA HIS A 404 -4.67 16.27 13.41
C HIS A 404 -5.01 16.91 12.06
N PRO A 405 -6.25 17.39 11.87
CA PRO A 405 -6.70 17.86 10.57
C PRO A 405 -6.10 19.22 10.21
N ASN A 406 -5.76 19.37 8.92
CA ASN A 406 -5.26 20.62 8.36
C ASN A 406 -5.76 20.77 6.92
N VAL A 407 -6.84 21.51 6.73
CA VAL A 407 -7.49 21.67 5.42
C VAL A 407 -6.55 22.32 4.39
N TYR A 408 -5.64 23.20 4.81
CA TYR A 408 -4.68 23.83 3.89
C TYR A 408 -3.70 22.83 3.28
N VAL A 409 -3.26 21.83 4.06
CA VAL A 409 -2.41 20.74 3.53
C VAL A 409 -3.24 19.83 2.62
N TRP A 410 -4.49 19.53 2.98
CA TRP A 410 -5.36 18.71 2.14
C TRP A 410 -5.66 19.38 0.79
N ASP A 411 -5.97 20.67 0.79
CA ASP A 411 -6.20 21.49 -0.42
C ASP A 411 -4.98 21.46 -1.34
N ARG A 412 -3.79 21.73 -0.79
CA ARG A 412 -2.52 21.71 -1.53
C ARG A 412 -2.21 20.32 -2.12
N ASP A 413 -2.36 19.27 -1.32
CA ASP A 413 -2.02 17.92 -1.74
C ASP A 413 -3.04 17.39 -2.78
N MET A 414 -4.34 17.67 -2.59
CA MET A 414 -5.39 17.35 -3.57
C MET A 414 -5.22 18.14 -4.88
N ALA A 415 -4.80 19.41 -4.82
CA ALA A 415 -4.43 20.17 -6.02
C ALA A 415 -3.24 19.53 -6.77
N GLN A 416 -2.27 18.94 -6.07
CA GLN A 416 -1.16 18.23 -6.72
C GLN A 416 -1.62 16.93 -7.40
N ILE A 417 -2.53 16.18 -6.76
CA ILE A 417 -3.18 14.99 -7.31
C ILE A 417 -4.05 15.34 -8.53
N GLU A 418 -4.80 16.45 -8.49
CA GLU A 418 -5.62 16.94 -9.61
C GLU A 418 -4.71 17.36 -10.79
N ALA A 419 -3.60 18.03 -10.49
CA ALA A 419 -2.56 18.36 -11.46
C ALA A 419 -1.77 17.14 -11.97
N ALA A 420 -1.87 15.97 -11.31
CA ALA A 420 -1.42 14.69 -11.86
C ALA A 420 -2.48 14.03 -12.77
N GLY A 421 -3.69 14.59 -12.81
CA GLY A 421 -4.77 14.14 -13.68
C GLY A 421 -5.54 12.93 -13.17
N LEU A 422 -5.20 12.45 -11.96
CA LEU A 422 -5.83 11.33 -11.27
C LEU A 422 -7.32 11.62 -11.05
N ASN A 423 -8.17 10.60 -11.03
CA ASN A 423 -9.62 10.79 -11.15
C ASN A 423 -10.47 10.18 -10.02
N MET A 424 -9.84 9.59 -9.01
CA MET A 424 -10.53 9.05 -7.83
C MET A 424 -9.60 9.05 -6.61
N LEU A 425 -10.16 9.36 -5.43
CA LEU A 425 -9.47 9.22 -4.16
C LEU A 425 -10.02 8.01 -3.39
N ARG A 426 -9.13 7.23 -2.78
CA ARG A 426 -9.45 6.38 -1.64
C ARG A 426 -8.88 6.99 -0.37
N THR A 427 -9.58 6.85 0.75
CA THR A 427 -9.18 7.45 2.03
C THR A 427 -9.94 6.74 3.16
N GLY A 428 -9.65 7.00 4.43
CA GLY A 428 -10.44 6.41 5.51
C GLY A 428 -9.84 6.53 6.90
N TRP A 429 -10.39 5.76 7.83
CA TRP A 429 -9.77 5.55 9.14
C TRP A 429 -8.87 4.32 9.10
N TRP A 430 -7.59 4.55 9.38
CA TRP A 430 -6.54 3.52 9.39
C TRP A 430 -6.09 3.16 10.81
N THR A 431 -6.40 4.01 11.79
CA THR A 431 -6.05 3.84 13.21
C THR A 431 -7.01 4.64 14.10
N GLY A 432 -6.99 4.39 15.41
CA GLY A 432 -7.54 5.31 16.42
C GLY A 432 -9.05 5.52 16.45
N TRP A 433 -9.84 4.48 16.20
CA TRP A 433 -11.32 4.53 16.27
C TRP A 433 -11.87 5.09 17.59
N ASP A 434 -11.19 4.81 18.71
CA ASP A 434 -11.52 5.32 20.05
C ASP A 434 -11.37 6.86 20.19
N LYS A 435 -10.63 7.52 19.29
CA LYS A 435 -10.57 8.99 19.21
C LYS A 435 -11.77 9.58 18.47
N PHE A 436 -12.43 8.79 17.63
CA PHE A 436 -13.46 9.24 16.70
C PHE A 436 -14.89 9.04 17.21
N CYS A 437 -15.12 8.12 18.13
CA CYS A 437 -16.43 7.86 18.74
C CYS A 437 -16.37 7.63 20.26
N ASP A 438 -17.54 7.72 20.92
CA ASP A 438 -17.71 7.34 22.32
C ASP A 438 -17.68 5.82 22.56
N GLU A 439 -17.84 5.39 23.82
CA GLU A 439 -17.88 3.98 24.20
C GLU A 439 -19.07 3.19 23.64
N ASN A 440 -20.05 3.86 23.02
CA ASN A 440 -21.21 3.27 22.34
C ASN A 440 -21.03 3.18 20.82
N GLY A 441 -19.89 3.63 20.29
CA GLY A 441 -19.63 3.73 18.86
C GLY A 441 -20.27 4.96 18.21
N GLN A 442 -20.75 5.95 18.98
CA GLN A 442 -21.34 7.18 18.46
C GLN A 442 -20.23 8.16 18.04
N PRO A 443 -20.06 8.51 16.75
CA PRO A 443 -19.09 9.51 16.34
C PRO A 443 -19.34 10.85 17.02
N TYR A 444 -18.26 11.49 17.46
CA TYR A 444 -18.31 12.86 17.97
C TYR A 444 -18.64 13.85 16.84
N GLU A 445 -19.28 15.00 17.16
CA GLU A 445 -19.54 16.05 16.16
C GLU A 445 -18.25 16.58 15.52
N ARG A 446 -17.12 16.61 16.25
CA ARG A 446 -15.79 16.93 15.67
C ARG A 446 -15.43 15.98 14.54
N THR A 447 -15.67 14.68 14.72
CA THR A 447 -15.38 13.61 13.74
C THR A 447 -16.19 13.80 12.47
N LEU A 448 -17.49 14.10 12.62
CA LEU A 448 -18.38 14.39 11.50
C LEU A 448 -17.96 15.67 10.77
N ARG A 449 -17.59 16.73 11.49
CA ARG A 449 -17.06 17.98 10.91
C ARG A 449 -15.73 17.77 10.18
N THR A 450 -14.85 16.90 10.68
CA THR A 450 -13.59 16.53 10.01
C THR A 450 -13.85 15.83 8.67
N LEU A 451 -14.76 14.84 8.63
CA LEU A 451 -15.13 14.19 7.38
C LEU A 451 -15.82 15.17 6.41
N GLU A 452 -16.68 16.07 6.93
CA GLU A 452 -17.31 17.09 6.11
C GLU A 452 -16.29 18.06 5.49
N ALA A 453 -15.32 18.54 6.27
CA ALA A 453 -14.21 19.38 5.78
C ALA A 453 -13.38 18.65 4.70
N TYR A 454 -13.11 17.37 4.90
CA TYR A 454 -12.40 16.55 3.93
C TYR A 454 -13.18 16.45 2.60
N LEU A 455 -14.47 16.11 2.68
CA LEU A 455 -15.34 15.97 1.50
C LEU A 455 -15.59 17.32 0.79
N MET A 456 -15.63 18.44 1.51
CA MET A 456 -15.66 19.79 0.92
C MET A 456 -14.38 20.07 0.11
N THR A 457 -13.22 19.63 0.62
CA THR A 457 -11.93 19.78 -0.07
C THR A 457 -11.85 18.88 -1.30
N ALA A 458 -12.24 17.60 -1.18
CA ALA A 458 -12.35 16.69 -2.33
C ALA A 458 -13.34 17.21 -3.39
N ARG A 459 -14.45 17.83 -2.96
CA ARG A 459 -15.42 18.48 -3.86
C ARG A 459 -14.83 19.67 -4.60
N LYS A 460 -13.97 20.48 -3.98
CA LYS A 460 -13.27 21.60 -4.64
C LYS A 460 -12.43 21.11 -5.83
N HIS A 461 -11.73 19.99 -5.65
CA HIS A 461 -10.89 19.35 -6.68
C HIS A 461 -11.61 18.30 -7.54
N GLY A 462 -12.95 18.21 -7.44
CA GLY A 462 -13.77 17.36 -8.31
C GLY A 462 -13.65 15.84 -8.08
N PHE A 463 -13.05 15.38 -6.98
CA PHE A 463 -12.80 13.97 -6.73
C PHE A 463 -14.03 13.20 -6.23
N PRO A 464 -14.36 12.05 -6.85
CA PRO A 464 -15.06 10.97 -6.18
C PRO A 464 -14.19 10.36 -5.07
N VAL A 465 -14.81 9.97 -3.96
CA VAL A 465 -14.13 9.48 -2.75
C VAL A 465 -14.67 8.11 -2.36
N GLN A 466 -13.78 7.13 -2.20
CA GLN A 466 -14.06 5.89 -1.47
C GLN A 466 -13.57 6.07 -0.02
N PHE A 467 -14.49 6.00 0.95
CA PHE A 467 -14.17 6.19 2.37
C PHE A 467 -14.21 4.88 3.14
N ASN A 468 -13.04 4.43 3.61
CA ASN A 468 -12.86 3.20 4.38
C ASN A 468 -13.15 3.38 5.88
N PHE A 469 -13.96 2.49 6.45
CA PHE A 469 -14.35 2.51 7.85
C PHE A 469 -13.44 1.74 8.80
N PHE A 470 -12.90 0.57 8.42
CA PHE A 470 -12.14 -0.33 9.32
C PHE A 470 -10.86 -0.84 8.64
N ALA A 471 -9.89 -1.37 9.41
CA ALA A 471 -8.68 -1.96 8.83
C ALA A 471 -8.27 -3.28 9.50
N PHE A 472 -8.12 -4.31 8.67
CA PHE A 472 -7.81 -5.72 8.95
C PHE A 472 -8.87 -6.45 9.77
N LEU A 473 -9.35 -5.84 10.85
CA LEU A 473 -10.48 -6.30 11.65
C LEU A 473 -11.45 -5.14 11.91
N PRO A 474 -12.77 -5.36 11.91
CA PRO A 474 -13.73 -4.40 12.43
C PRO A 474 -13.40 -4.10 13.89
N ASP A 475 -13.37 -2.83 14.28
CA ASP A 475 -13.00 -2.48 15.65
C ASP A 475 -14.07 -3.00 16.64
N VAL A 476 -13.63 -3.57 17.76
CA VAL A 476 -14.55 -4.11 18.78
C VAL A 476 -15.14 -3.01 19.67
N LEU A 477 -14.57 -1.81 19.68
CA LEU A 477 -15.03 -0.64 20.44
C LEU A 477 -15.32 -0.99 21.91
N GLY A 478 -14.39 -1.71 22.56
CA GLY A 478 -14.53 -2.22 23.93
C GLY A 478 -15.28 -3.55 24.06
N GLY A 479 -15.41 -4.34 22.98
CA GLY A 479 -15.85 -5.73 22.98
C GLY A 479 -14.70 -6.75 23.00
N VAL A 480 -15.00 -8.01 22.68
CA VAL A 480 -14.01 -9.12 22.62
C VAL A 480 -13.89 -9.70 21.21
N ASN A 481 -15.01 -9.96 20.53
CA ASN A 481 -15.01 -10.56 19.19
C ASN A 481 -15.72 -9.62 18.18
N PRO A 482 -15.10 -9.34 17.01
CA PRO A 482 -15.61 -8.32 16.08
C PRO A 482 -16.78 -8.76 15.19
N TYR A 483 -16.96 -10.07 14.94
CA TYR A 483 -17.96 -10.60 13.99
C TYR A 483 -19.18 -11.20 14.69
N TRP A 484 -18.98 -11.99 15.74
CA TRP A 484 -20.08 -12.65 16.46
C TRP A 484 -20.53 -11.88 17.70
N GLY A 485 -19.66 -11.04 18.28
CA GLY A 485 -19.97 -10.21 19.45
C GLY A 485 -21.15 -9.24 19.21
N PRO A 486 -22.29 -9.37 19.92
CA PRO A 486 -23.47 -8.55 19.65
C PRO A 486 -23.25 -7.06 19.97
N GLU A 487 -22.54 -6.75 21.07
CA GLU A 487 -22.20 -5.37 21.42
C GLU A 487 -21.19 -4.76 20.45
N ALA A 488 -20.16 -5.50 20.02
CA ALA A 488 -19.20 -5.02 19.02
C ALA A 488 -19.91 -4.65 17.71
N ARG A 489 -20.72 -5.58 17.16
CA ARG A 489 -21.54 -5.31 15.96
C ARG A 489 -22.48 -4.12 16.14
N ARG A 490 -23.16 -3.99 17.29
CA ARG A 490 -24.03 -2.85 17.58
C ARG A 490 -23.25 -1.53 17.52
N LYS A 491 -22.09 -1.43 18.17
CA LYS A 491 -21.26 -0.22 18.19
C LYS A 491 -20.68 0.11 16.80
N GLN A 492 -20.20 -0.88 16.07
CA GLN A 492 -19.76 -0.73 14.68
C GLN A 492 -20.90 -0.20 13.78
N GLN A 493 -22.12 -0.75 13.95
CA GLN A 493 -23.30 -0.26 13.23
C GLN A 493 -23.65 1.18 13.64
N THR A 494 -23.58 1.56 14.92
CA THR A 494 -23.77 2.95 15.38
C THR A 494 -22.76 3.90 14.71
N LEU A 495 -21.49 3.50 14.64
CA LEU A 495 -20.41 4.27 14.01
C LEU A 495 -20.70 4.53 12.53
N VAL A 496 -20.89 3.45 11.77
CA VAL A 496 -21.14 3.50 10.33
C VAL A 496 -22.44 4.24 10.02
N THR A 497 -23.56 3.88 10.66
CA THR A 497 -24.87 4.49 10.35
C THR A 497 -24.98 5.96 10.71
N THR A 498 -24.29 6.44 11.75
CA THR A 498 -24.25 7.89 12.04
C THR A 498 -23.55 8.63 10.91
N VAL A 499 -22.36 8.17 10.51
CA VAL A 499 -21.58 8.79 9.43
C VAL A 499 -22.37 8.77 8.12
N VAL A 500 -22.87 7.59 7.72
CA VAL A 500 -23.69 7.44 6.51
C VAL A 500 -24.94 8.31 6.59
N GLY A 501 -25.65 8.35 7.73
CA GLY A 501 -26.84 9.17 7.91
C GLY A 501 -26.57 10.67 7.74
N ARG A 502 -25.39 11.14 8.14
CA ARG A 502 -24.92 12.53 7.94
C ARG A 502 -24.60 12.85 6.47
N PHE A 503 -24.02 11.89 5.74
CA PHE A 503 -23.48 12.10 4.38
C PHE A 503 -24.23 11.39 3.25
N ARG A 504 -25.39 10.77 3.50
CA ARG A 504 -26.18 10.01 2.51
C ARG A 504 -26.55 10.76 1.22
N ASP A 505 -26.58 12.09 1.29
CA ASP A 505 -26.93 12.98 0.17
C ASP A 505 -25.69 13.48 -0.62
N VAL A 506 -24.47 13.00 -0.30
CA VAL A 506 -23.23 13.38 -0.99
C VAL A 506 -23.04 12.46 -2.21
N PRO A 507 -23.16 12.97 -3.46
CA PRO A 507 -23.37 12.12 -4.64
C PRO A 507 -22.10 11.45 -5.18
N PHE A 508 -20.91 11.87 -4.74
CA PHE A 508 -19.59 11.42 -5.21
C PHE A 508 -18.88 10.48 -4.22
N LEU A 509 -19.57 10.04 -3.17
CA LEU A 509 -19.01 9.27 -2.05
C LEU A 509 -19.44 7.80 -2.12
N ALA A 510 -18.49 6.90 -1.93
CA ALA A 510 -18.68 5.46 -1.76
C ALA A 510 -18.14 5.01 -0.40
N TRP A 511 -18.74 3.96 0.16
CA TRP A 511 -18.37 3.39 1.45
C TRP A 511 -17.56 2.12 1.26
N ASP A 512 -16.31 2.13 1.69
CA ASP A 512 -15.50 0.93 1.86
C ASP A 512 -15.67 0.46 3.31
N LEU A 513 -16.16 -0.76 3.50
CA LEU A 513 -16.50 -1.26 4.83
C LEU A 513 -15.23 -1.58 5.64
N ILE A 514 -14.19 -2.12 4.99
CA ILE A 514 -13.00 -2.61 5.66
C ILE A 514 -11.85 -2.85 4.68
N ASN A 515 -10.65 -2.46 5.08
CA ASN A 515 -9.38 -2.79 4.44
C ASN A 515 -8.89 -4.20 4.81
N GLU A 516 -8.53 -5.01 3.82
CA GLU A 516 -7.87 -6.32 3.93
C GLU A 516 -8.44 -7.24 5.02
N PRO A 517 -9.73 -7.61 4.92
CA PRO A 517 -10.45 -8.25 6.01
C PRO A 517 -9.84 -9.61 6.39
N SER A 518 -9.53 -9.75 7.68
CA SER A 518 -9.15 -10.99 8.36
C SER A 518 -10.30 -11.43 9.28
N ILE A 519 -10.47 -12.74 9.51
CA ILE A 519 -11.55 -13.26 10.37
C ILE A 519 -11.22 -13.18 11.87
N SER A 520 -9.94 -13.04 12.22
CA SER A 520 -9.41 -13.13 13.58
C SER A 520 -8.17 -12.25 13.78
N GLU A 521 -7.68 -12.16 15.03
CA GLU A 521 -6.44 -11.45 15.40
C GLU A 521 -5.17 -12.00 14.73
N HIS A 522 -5.26 -13.20 14.13
CA HIS A 522 -4.25 -13.76 13.24
C HIS A 522 -4.33 -13.10 11.85
N LEU A 523 -3.93 -11.83 11.78
CA LEU A 523 -4.02 -11.01 10.57
C LEU A 523 -3.39 -11.70 9.35
N TRP A 524 -4.03 -11.52 8.20
CA TRP A 524 -3.69 -12.14 6.92
C TRP A 524 -3.62 -13.69 6.95
N GLN A 525 -4.29 -14.33 7.92
CA GLN A 525 -4.49 -15.79 7.97
C GLN A 525 -5.94 -16.15 8.29
N THR A 526 -6.43 -17.27 7.75
CA THR A 526 -7.69 -17.87 8.23
C THR A 526 -7.39 -18.81 9.40
N ARG A 527 -7.59 -18.31 10.63
CA ARG A 527 -7.39 -19.04 11.90
C ARG A 527 -8.44 -18.63 12.95
N PRO A 528 -8.78 -19.48 13.93
CA PRO A 528 -9.66 -19.10 15.03
C PRO A 528 -8.99 -18.16 16.05
N ASN A 529 -9.76 -17.24 16.64
CA ASN A 529 -9.36 -16.54 17.87
C ASN A 529 -9.38 -17.51 19.07
N GLY A 530 -10.25 -18.51 19.04
CA GLY A 530 -10.43 -19.46 20.15
C GLY A 530 -11.28 -18.93 21.30
N ASP A 531 -11.92 -17.76 21.14
CA ASP A 531 -12.74 -17.14 22.19
C ASP A 531 -14.10 -17.85 22.38
N PRO A 532 -14.75 -17.71 23.56
CA PRO A 532 -16.01 -18.42 23.84
C PRO A 532 -17.20 -18.03 22.94
N ILE A 533 -17.19 -16.85 22.32
CA ILE A 533 -18.25 -16.39 21.41
C ILE A 533 -18.07 -17.05 20.05
N GLU A 534 -16.84 -17.07 19.51
CA GLU A 534 -16.51 -17.83 18.29
C GLU A 534 -16.83 -19.32 18.47
N LEU A 535 -16.41 -19.93 19.58
CA LEU A 535 -16.66 -21.36 19.86
C LEU A 535 -18.16 -21.69 19.90
N ALA A 536 -18.99 -20.79 20.46
CA ALA A 536 -20.44 -20.95 20.47
C ALA A 536 -21.04 -20.84 19.06
N ALA A 537 -20.63 -19.83 18.28
CA ALA A 537 -21.08 -19.62 16.91
C ALA A 537 -20.69 -20.79 15.98
N TRP A 538 -19.48 -21.32 16.13
CA TRP A 538 -19.00 -22.52 15.43
C TRP A 538 -19.90 -23.74 15.71
N ASN A 539 -20.26 -23.98 16.97
CA ASN A 539 -21.15 -25.10 17.33
C ASN A 539 -22.58 -24.90 16.83
N GLU A 540 -23.09 -23.67 16.78
CA GLU A 540 -24.39 -23.35 16.18
C GLU A 540 -24.36 -23.61 14.66
N TRP A 541 -23.30 -23.15 13.97
CA TRP A 541 -23.10 -23.35 12.54
C TRP A 541 -23.00 -24.83 12.18
N LEU A 542 -22.17 -25.61 12.90
CA LEU A 542 -22.07 -27.06 12.73
C LEU A 542 -23.43 -27.75 12.92
N SER A 543 -24.23 -27.33 13.91
CA SER A 543 -25.54 -27.93 14.17
C SER A 543 -26.58 -27.60 13.09
N LYS A 544 -26.41 -26.47 12.38
CA LYS A 544 -27.23 -26.09 11.21
C LYS A 544 -26.80 -26.85 9.94
N ARG A 545 -25.50 -26.93 9.68
CA ARG A 545 -24.92 -27.59 8.49
C ARG A 545 -24.99 -29.12 8.58
N TYR A 546 -24.80 -29.68 9.76
CA TYR A 546 -24.85 -31.12 10.04
C TYR A 546 -25.86 -31.45 11.15
N PRO A 547 -27.17 -31.49 10.84
CA PRO A 547 -28.20 -31.93 11.78
C PRO A 547 -27.99 -33.37 12.29
N ASP A 548 -27.29 -34.20 11.51
CA ASP A 548 -26.81 -35.51 11.93
C ASP A 548 -25.31 -35.46 12.31
N ARG A 549 -25.01 -35.67 13.61
CA ARG A 549 -23.63 -35.75 14.10
C ARG A 549 -22.90 -37.01 13.65
N ALA A 550 -23.59 -38.10 13.28
CA ALA A 550 -22.93 -39.27 12.69
C ALA A 550 -22.40 -38.94 11.28
N GLY A 551 -23.17 -38.21 10.48
CA GLY A 551 -22.72 -37.61 9.23
C GLY A 551 -21.48 -36.70 9.40
N LEU A 552 -21.47 -35.82 10.40
CA LEU A 552 -20.29 -34.98 10.70
C LEU A 552 -19.06 -35.81 11.09
N ALA A 553 -19.24 -36.81 11.97
CA ALA A 553 -18.17 -37.71 12.37
C ALA A 553 -17.58 -38.48 11.17
N ALA A 554 -18.42 -38.91 10.24
CA ALA A 554 -18.01 -39.58 9.00
C ALA A 554 -17.34 -38.63 8.00
N ALA A 555 -17.79 -37.37 7.89
CA ALA A 555 -17.15 -36.33 7.07
C ALA A 555 -15.72 -36.07 7.54
N TRP A 556 -15.52 -35.87 8.84
CA TRP A 556 -14.21 -35.60 9.42
C TRP A 556 -13.37 -36.85 9.74
N ASN A 557 -13.87 -38.06 9.44
CA ASN A 557 -13.20 -39.33 9.74
C ASN A 557 -12.76 -39.46 11.23
N VAL A 558 -13.68 -39.15 12.15
CA VAL A 558 -13.45 -39.23 13.61
C VAL A 558 -14.50 -40.11 14.30
N PRO A 559 -14.20 -40.70 15.48
CA PRO A 559 -15.21 -41.41 16.28
C PRO A 559 -16.31 -40.46 16.74
N LEU A 560 -17.58 -40.90 16.71
CA LEU A 560 -18.74 -40.09 17.12
C LEU A 560 -18.60 -39.52 18.54
N ASP A 561 -18.03 -40.28 19.47
CA ASP A 561 -17.81 -39.85 20.87
C ASP A 561 -16.86 -38.65 21.00
N SER A 562 -15.96 -38.44 20.03
CA SER A 562 -15.08 -37.25 19.97
C SER A 562 -15.85 -35.96 19.64
N LEU A 563 -17.05 -36.10 19.06
CA LEU A 563 -18.00 -35.03 18.79
C LEU A 563 -19.15 -35.04 19.81
N SER A 564 -18.89 -35.40 21.07
CA SER A 564 -19.85 -35.27 22.16
C SER A 564 -19.80 -33.87 22.80
N GLY A 565 -20.96 -33.27 23.08
CA GLY A 565 -21.04 -31.93 23.68
C GLY A 565 -20.58 -30.81 22.74
N THR A 566 -19.74 -29.90 23.26
CA THR A 566 -19.19 -28.78 22.49
C THR A 566 -17.98 -29.23 21.68
N VAL A 567 -18.07 -29.11 20.35
CA VAL A 567 -16.98 -29.39 19.41
C VAL A 567 -15.98 -28.24 19.45
N SER A 568 -14.68 -28.54 19.54
CA SER A 568 -13.62 -27.53 19.52
C SER A 568 -13.49 -26.84 18.16
N LEU A 569 -12.83 -25.68 18.13
CA LEU A 569 -12.29 -25.09 16.91
C LEU A 569 -11.04 -25.88 16.43
N PRO A 570 -10.63 -25.77 15.15
CA PRO A 570 -9.37 -26.33 14.66
C PRO A 570 -8.13 -25.74 15.37
N GLY A 571 -7.15 -26.57 15.73
CA GLY A 571 -5.86 -26.13 16.25
C GLY A 571 -4.81 -25.96 15.15
N GLU A 572 -3.73 -25.23 15.41
CA GLU A 572 -2.72 -24.86 14.40
C GLU A 572 -2.15 -26.05 13.61
N LEU A 573 -1.90 -27.18 14.29
CA LEU A 573 -1.38 -28.38 13.62
C LEU A 573 -2.33 -28.95 12.56
N GLU A 574 -3.64 -28.70 12.66
CA GLU A 574 -4.63 -29.18 11.68
C GLU A 574 -4.59 -28.36 10.38
N PHE A 575 -4.12 -27.11 10.42
CA PHE A 575 -3.84 -26.28 9.23
C PHE A 575 -2.52 -26.64 8.54
N SER A 576 -1.78 -27.64 9.03
CA SER A 576 -0.54 -28.13 8.42
C SER A 576 -0.67 -29.59 7.97
N SER A 577 -0.25 -29.89 6.74
CA SER A 577 -0.12 -31.27 6.24
C SER A 577 0.77 -32.16 7.12
N ARG A 578 1.68 -31.57 7.92
CA ARG A 578 2.50 -32.32 8.88
C ARG A 578 1.77 -32.72 10.18
N GLY A 579 0.65 -32.08 10.53
CA GLY A 579 -0.15 -32.44 11.71
C GLY A 579 -0.65 -33.89 11.68
N MET A 580 -0.90 -34.42 10.49
CA MET A 580 -1.34 -35.80 10.26
C MET A 580 -0.38 -36.84 10.86
N TYR A 581 0.93 -36.58 10.85
CA TYR A 581 1.94 -37.50 11.42
C TYR A 581 1.89 -37.62 12.95
N VAL A 582 1.21 -36.67 13.63
CA VAL A 582 1.02 -36.65 15.08
C VAL A 582 -0.46 -36.79 15.48
N GLY A 583 -1.32 -37.23 14.55
CA GLY A 583 -2.73 -37.57 14.82
C GLY A 583 -3.72 -36.41 14.71
N HIS A 584 -3.29 -35.25 14.21
CA HIS A 584 -4.18 -34.11 13.95
C HIS A 584 -4.72 -34.20 12.52
N ASN A 585 -6.02 -34.49 12.37
CA ASN A 585 -6.66 -34.64 11.06
C ASN A 585 -7.15 -33.28 10.50
N SER A 586 -6.73 -32.93 9.30
CA SER A 586 -7.03 -31.65 8.66
C SER A 586 -8.41 -31.53 8.01
N LEU A 587 -9.22 -32.59 7.92
CA LEU A 587 -10.48 -32.57 7.15
C LEU A 587 -11.50 -31.51 7.58
N ARG A 588 -11.48 -31.08 8.85
CA ARG A 588 -12.39 -30.03 9.36
C ARG A 588 -11.97 -28.60 9.04
N VAL A 589 -10.77 -28.41 8.47
CA VAL A 589 -10.27 -27.08 8.05
C VAL A 589 -11.17 -26.49 6.95
N TYR A 590 -11.64 -27.30 6.01
CA TYR A 590 -12.58 -26.86 4.96
C TYR A 590 -13.86 -26.24 5.54
N ASP A 591 -14.46 -26.88 6.53
CA ASP A 591 -15.65 -26.35 7.20
C ASP A 591 -15.35 -25.06 7.98
N TYR A 592 -14.16 -24.92 8.57
CA TYR A 592 -13.78 -23.67 9.24
C TYR A 592 -13.58 -22.52 8.24
N PHE A 593 -13.02 -22.79 7.06
CA PHE A 593 -13.00 -21.81 5.96
C PHE A 593 -14.42 -21.37 5.60
N LEU A 594 -15.37 -22.29 5.39
CA LEU A 594 -16.76 -21.92 5.10
C LEU A 594 -17.42 -21.11 6.23
N PHE A 595 -17.21 -21.50 7.49
CA PHE A 595 -17.69 -20.75 8.65
C PHE A 595 -17.16 -19.31 8.69
N ALA A 596 -15.87 -19.11 8.39
CA ALA A 596 -15.26 -17.79 8.28
C ALA A 596 -15.86 -16.95 7.15
N GLN A 597 -16.02 -17.53 5.95
CA GLN A 597 -16.62 -16.87 4.78
C GLN A 597 -18.07 -16.45 5.05
N GLU A 598 -18.88 -17.34 5.62
CA GLU A 598 -20.30 -17.09 5.93
C GLU A 598 -20.45 -16.02 7.03
N ALA A 599 -19.60 -16.04 8.06
CA ALA A 599 -19.62 -15.03 9.12
C ALA A 599 -19.25 -13.62 8.61
N PHE A 600 -18.28 -13.51 7.70
CA PHE A 600 -17.96 -12.24 7.06
C PHE A 600 -19.08 -11.76 6.14
N LEU A 601 -19.65 -12.65 5.32
CA LEU A 601 -20.80 -12.35 4.46
C LEU A 601 -21.99 -11.83 5.27
N ASP A 602 -22.30 -12.44 6.41
CA ASP A 602 -23.37 -11.99 7.29
C ASP A 602 -23.07 -10.63 7.94
N TRP A 603 -21.81 -10.34 8.28
CA TRP A 603 -21.38 -9.01 8.72
C TRP A 603 -21.55 -7.96 7.61
N VAL A 604 -21.08 -8.23 6.38
CA VAL A 604 -21.24 -7.33 5.22
C VAL A 604 -22.73 -7.07 4.93
N ARG A 605 -23.57 -8.12 4.94
CA ARG A 605 -25.02 -7.99 4.76
C ARG A 605 -25.66 -7.12 5.84
N ALA A 606 -25.35 -7.37 7.10
CA ALA A 606 -25.89 -6.59 8.22
C ALA A 606 -25.45 -5.12 8.15
N MET A 607 -24.20 -4.84 7.78
CA MET A 607 -23.74 -3.48 7.54
C MET A 607 -24.47 -2.84 6.36
N ARG A 608 -24.59 -3.52 5.21
CA ARG A 608 -25.34 -3.01 4.05
C ARG A 608 -26.80 -2.71 4.38
N GLU A 609 -27.50 -3.59 5.08
CA GLU A 609 -28.87 -3.36 5.52
C GLU A 609 -28.97 -2.08 6.36
N LYS A 610 -28.10 -1.93 7.38
CA LYS A 610 -28.06 -0.74 8.23
C LYS A 610 -27.66 0.54 7.49
N ILE A 611 -26.75 0.48 6.52
CA ILE A 611 -26.43 1.60 5.62
C ILE A 611 -27.65 2.00 4.80
N ARG A 612 -28.38 1.03 4.22
CA ARG A 612 -29.57 1.28 3.39
C ARG A 612 -30.77 1.78 4.21
N GLU A 613 -30.92 1.37 5.47
CA GLU A 613 -31.92 1.92 6.42
C GLU A 613 -31.80 3.44 6.62
N THR A 614 -30.59 4.01 6.51
CA THR A 614 -30.40 5.48 6.58
C THR A 614 -31.02 6.24 5.41
N GLY A 615 -31.40 5.54 4.34
CA GLY A 615 -31.80 6.10 3.05
C GLY A 615 -30.65 6.27 2.04
N SER A 616 -29.40 5.98 2.41
CA SER A 616 -28.26 6.11 1.49
C SER A 616 -28.35 5.21 0.27
N ARG A 617 -28.06 5.79 -0.90
CA ARG A 617 -27.94 5.11 -2.21
C ARG A 617 -26.50 5.03 -2.72
N GLN A 618 -25.54 5.50 -1.93
CA GLN A 618 -24.10 5.46 -2.24
C GLN A 618 -23.59 4.03 -2.38
N LEU A 619 -22.54 3.83 -3.18
CA LEU A 619 -21.93 2.52 -3.38
C LEU A 619 -21.33 1.99 -2.07
N ILE A 620 -21.31 0.67 -1.92
CA ILE A 620 -20.72 -0.05 -0.78
C ILE A 620 -19.77 -1.12 -1.32
N THR A 621 -18.57 -1.23 -0.75
CA THR A 621 -17.59 -2.29 -1.05
C THR A 621 -16.87 -2.77 0.22
N ALA A 622 -15.94 -3.70 0.07
CA ALA A 622 -14.90 -4.02 1.05
C ALA A 622 -13.57 -4.11 0.29
N GLY A 623 -12.52 -3.43 0.76
CA GLY A 623 -11.20 -3.43 0.16
C GLY A 623 -10.45 -4.74 0.43
N GLN A 624 -10.40 -5.61 -0.57
CA GLN A 624 -9.84 -6.94 -0.48
C GLN A 624 -8.43 -6.98 -1.05
N ASP A 625 -7.51 -7.70 -0.41
CA ASP A 625 -6.20 -8.03 -1.00
C ASP A 625 -6.13 -9.43 -1.62
N GLU A 626 -5.02 -9.69 -2.32
CA GLU A 626 -4.71 -10.95 -3.02
C GLU A 626 -4.93 -12.23 -2.19
N GLY A 627 -4.91 -12.15 -0.85
CA GLY A 627 -5.28 -13.29 0.00
C GLY A 627 -6.73 -13.76 -0.17
N GLY A 628 -7.66 -12.88 -0.50
CA GLY A 628 -9.09 -13.20 -0.64
C GLY A 628 -9.42 -14.08 -1.85
N VAL A 629 -8.54 -14.11 -2.85
CA VAL A 629 -8.63 -15.09 -3.95
C VAL A 629 -7.81 -16.36 -3.69
N ARG A 630 -7.05 -16.40 -2.58
CA ARG A 630 -6.17 -17.50 -2.17
C ARG A 630 -6.76 -18.33 -1.02
N ASP A 631 -6.68 -17.82 0.20
CA ASP A 631 -6.98 -18.55 1.44
C ASP A 631 -7.58 -17.65 2.54
N ARG A 632 -8.23 -16.55 2.14
CA ARG A 632 -8.92 -15.63 3.06
C ARG A 632 -10.32 -15.29 2.60
N LEU A 633 -10.96 -14.37 3.30
CA LEU A 633 -12.32 -13.88 3.05
C LEU A 633 -12.42 -13.42 1.58
N SER A 634 -13.40 -13.96 0.85
CA SER A 634 -13.33 -14.01 -0.61
C SER A 634 -14.52 -13.32 -1.29
N PRO A 635 -14.29 -12.49 -2.34
CA PRO A 635 -15.38 -11.82 -3.07
C PRO A 635 -16.33 -12.84 -3.73
N ALA A 636 -15.88 -14.08 -3.94
CA ALA A 636 -16.73 -15.20 -4.33
C ALA A 636 -17.85 -15.53 -3.33
N PHE A 637 -17.77 -15.09 -2.07
CA PHE A 637 -18.85 -15.24 -1.08
C PHE A 637 -19.62 -13.93 -0.85
N TYR A 638 -18.91 -12.82 -0.60
CA TYR A 638 -19.55 -11.54 -0.24
C TYR A 638 -19.86 -10.60 -1.42
N GLY A 639 -19.40 -10.89 -2.64
CA GLY A 639 -19.56 -10.01 -3.81
C GLY A 639 -21.02 -9.59 -4.08
N ALA A 640 -21.97 -10.52 -3.93
CA ALA A 640 -23.40 -10.24 -4.08
C ALA A 640 -24.02 -9.36 -2.96
N ALA A 641 -23.23 -8.99 -1.94
CA ALA A 641 -23.61 -8.11 -0.85
C ALA A 641 -22.88 -6.75 -0.89
N VAL A 642 -22.11 -6.47 -1.95
CA VAL A 642 -21.51 -5.16 -2.25
C VAL A 642 -22.04 -4.64 -3.59
N ASP A 643 -21.69 -3.41 -3.99
CA ASP A 643 -22.06 -2.84 -5.29
C ASP A 643 -20.93 -2.97 -6.33
N PHE A 644 -19.70 -3.22 -5.88
CA PHE A 644 -18.55 -3.59 -6.72
C PHE A 644 -17.54 -4.38 -5.87
N THR A 645 -16.73 -5.20 -6.53
CA THR A 645 -15.65 -5.99 -5.91
C THR A 645 -14.29 -5.33 -6.11
N THR A 646 -13.30 -5.74 -5.32
CA THR A 646 -11.97 -5.14 -5.29
C THR A 646 -10.88 -6.21 -5.26
N ASN A 647 -9.65 -5.82 -5.56
CA ASN A 647 -8.46 -6.56 -5.16
C ASN A 647 -7.28 -5.60 -4.87
N HIS A 648 -6.29 -6.03 -4.08
CA HIS A 648 -5.05 -5.30 -3.80
C HIS A 648 -3.86 -6.13 -4.27
N SER A 649 -3.10 -5.61 -5.25
CA SER A 649 -2.01 -6.35 -5.90
C SER A 649 -0.65 -5.96 -5.32
N TRP A 650 -0.21 -6.69 -4.29
CA TRP A 650 0.98 -6.36 -3.51
C TRP A 650 2.19 -7.24 -3.86
N TRP A 651 2.11 -8.54 -3.59
CA TRP A 651 3.22 -9.51 -3.58
C TRP A 651 3.18 -10.49 -4.76
N GLY A 652 1.98 -10.80 -5.28
CA GLY A 652 1.71 -11.79 -6.34
C GLY A 652 2.23 -11.45 -7.74
N ASN A 653 3.43 -10.88 -7.87
CA ASN A 653 3.96 -10.26 -9.09
C ASN A 653 4.08 -11.21 -10.31
N ASP A 654 4.22 -12.53 -10.11
CA ASP A 654 4.24 -13.54 -11.19
C ASP A 654 2.82 -13.94 -11.68
N SER A 655 1.79 -13.59 -10.92
CA SER A 655 0.39 -14.03 -11.11
C SER A 655 -0.61 -12.89 -11.15
N LEU A 656 -0.16 -11.66 -11.45
CA LEU A 656 -0.98 -10.43 -11.47
C LEU A 656 -2.29 -10.56 -12.25
N LEU A 657 -2.28 -11.20 -13.43
CA LEU A 657 -3.51 -11.42 -14.18
C LEU A 657 -4.45 -12.42 -13.47
N TRP A 658 -3.94 -13.53 -12.93
CA TRP A 658 -4.79 -14.49 -12.21
C TRP A 658 -5.47 -13.85 -11.00
N ASP A 659 -4.71 -13.05 -10.25
CA ASP A 659 -5.17 -12.32 -9.07
C ASP A 659 -6.34 -11.37 -9.39
N SER A 660 -6.19 -10.56 -10.45
CA SER A 660 -7.26 -9.71 -10.98
C SER A 660 -8.49 -10.51 -11.47
N LEU A 661 -8.29 -11.54 -12.27
CA LEU A 661 -9.38 -12.34 -12.84
C LEU A 661 -10.16 -13.14 -11.80
N ALA A 662 -9.51 -13.63 -10.74
CA ALA A 662 -10.17 -14.36 -9.67
C ALA A 662 -11.02 -13.45 -8.76
N ALA A 663 -10.67 -12.16 -8.65
CA ALA A 663 -11.42 -11.18 -7.90
C ALA A 663 -12.68 -10.68 -8.65
N LYS A 664 -12.61 -10.53 -9.99
CA LYS A 664 -13.75 -10.12 -10.84
C LYS A 664 -14.91 -11.12 -10.74
N GLN A 665 -15.98 -10.74 -10.06
CA GLN A 665 -17.17 -11.58 -9.95
C GLN A 665 -18.12 -11.41 -11.15
N PRO A 666 -18.83 -12.48 -11.59
CA PRO A 666 -19.72 -12.40 -12.73
C PRO A 666 -20.87 -11.40 -12.53
N GLY A 667 -20.90 -10.38 -13.40
CA GLY A 667 -21.90 -9.31 -13.42
C GLY A 667 -21.62 -8.12 -12.50
N GLU A 668 -20.49 -8.13 -11.77
CA GLU A 668 -20.11 -7.05 -10.84
C GLU A 668 -18.92 -6.25 -11.41
N THR A 669 -18.91 -4.93 -11.22
CA THR A 669 -17.70 -4.12 -11.47
C THR A 669 -16.57 -4.59 -10.53
N MET A 670 -15.31 -4.57 -11.03
CA MET A 670 -14.12 -4.88 -10.23
C MET A 670 -13.06 -3.79 -10.40
N LEU A 671 -12.42 -3.41 -9.30
CA LEU A 671 -11.36 -2.41 -9.26
C LEU A 671 -10.13 -2.96 -8.52
N ILE A 672 -8.92 -2.71 -9.06
CA ILE A 672 -7.71 -2.87 -8.27
C ILE A 672 -7.64 -1.67 -7.31
N GLN A 673 -8.21 -1.82 -6.11
CA GLN A 673 -8.51 -0.73 -5.18
C GLN A 673 -7.29 -0.29 -4.36
N GLU A 674 -6.25 -1.12 -4.35
CA GLU A 674 -4.88 -0.74 -4.03
C GLU A 674 -3.90 -1.44 -4.99
N THR A 675 -2.86 -0.73 -5.38
CA THR A 675 -1.68 -1.33 -6.00
C THR A 675 -0.47 -0.47 -5.70
N GLY A 676 0.69 -1.08 -5.54
CA GLY A 676 1.89 -0.38 -5.13
C GLY A 676 3.11 -1.28 -5.11
N LEU A 677 4.17 -0.74 -4.50
CA LEU A 677 5.51 -1.31 -4.53
C LEU A 677 5.98 -1.62 -3.11
N GLN A 678 5.97 -2.91 -2.76
CA GLN A 678 6.67 -3.41 -1.58
C GLN A 678 8.17 -3.42 -1.86
N ARG A 679 8.96 -2.99 -0.88
CA ARG A 679 10.42 -2.87 -1.05
C ARG A 679 11.10 -4.23 -0.90
N GLU A 680 11.65 -4.71 -2.01
CA GLU A 680 12.53 -5.87 -2.02
C GLU A 680 13.94 -5.52 -1.50
N ILE A 681 14.48 -6.36 -0.61
CA ILE A 681 15.76 -6.12 0.07
C ILE A 681 16.75 -7.28 -0.13
N ASN A 682 18.03 -6.92 -0.23
CA ASN A 682 19.13 -7.87 -0.17
C ASN A 682 19.36 -8.38 1.26
N LEU A 683 20.13 -9.47 1.42
CA LEU A 683 20.53 -10.00 2.73
C LEU A 683 21.37 -9.03 3.59
N ASN A 684 21.91 -7.96 2.98
CA ASN A 684 22.61 -6.86 3.65
C ASN A 684 21.72 -5.60 3.84
N GLU A 685 20.40 -5.75 3.68
CA GLU A 685 19.35 -4.77 3.96
C GLU A 685 19.36 -3.52 3.06
N THR A 686 20.16 -3.53 1.97
CA THR A 686 20.04 -2.55 0.88
C THR A 686 18.84 -2.90 -0.01
N ALA A 687 18.22 -1.92 -0.69
CA ALA A 687 17.23 -2.26 -1.72
C ALA A 687 17.84 -3.14 -2.81
N ARG A 688 17.00 -4.04 -3.32
CA ARG A 688 17.31 -4.97 -4.39
C ARG A 688 17.11 -4.37 -5.77
N PHE A 689 16.07 -3.53 -5.90
CA PHE A 689 15.71 -2.84 -7.14
C PHE A 689 15.96 -1.32 -7.03
N THR A 690 16.12 -0.70 -8.19
CA THR A 690 16.15 0.75 -8.36
C THR A 690 14.72 1.30 -8.51
N PRO A 691 14.48 2.60 -8.22
CA PRO A 691 13.15 3.20 -8.38
C PRO A 691 12.58 3.14 -9.80
N ASP A 692 13.44 3.01 -10.83
CA ASP A 692 13.00 2.86 -12.22
C ASP A 692 12.54 1.42 -12.50
N GLU A 693 13.24 0.39 -11.99
CA GLU A 693 12.79 -1.01 -12.06
C GLU A 693 11.50 -1.24 -11.25
N GLU A 694 11.40 -0.61 -10.08
CA GLU A 694 10.17 -0.60 -9.28
C GLU A 694 9.01 0.03 -10.07
N ALA A 695 9.23 1.17 -10.74
CA ALA A 695 8.20 1.81 -11.56
C ALA A 695 7.80 1.02 -12.81
N SER A 696 8.71 0.28 -13.46
CA SER A 696 8.38 -0.64 -14.56
C SER A 696 7.46 -1.77 -14.10
N LEU A 697 7.68 -2.34 -12.90
CA LEU A 697 6.75 -3.30 -12.30
C LEU A 697 5.38 -2.65 -12.02
N PHE A 698 5.36 -1.44 -11.47
CA PHE A 698 4.12 -0.71 -11.19
C PHE A 698 3.33 -0.40 -12.47
N GLU A 699 4.00 -0.02 -13.56
CA GLU A 699 3.39 0.15 -14.89
C GLU A 699 2.67 -1.12 -15.34
N ARG A 700 3.32 -2.28 -15.23
CA ARG A 700 2.72 -3.58 -15.56
C ARG A 700 1.49 -3.89 -14.70
N LYS A 701 1.54 -3.62 -13.39
CA LYS A 701 0.38 -3.75 -12.47
C LYS A 701 -0.80 -2.88 -12.92
N VAL A 702 -0.56 -1.59 -13.19
CA VAL A 702 -1.61 -0.66 -13.64
C VAL A 702 -2.16 -1.06 -15.01
N ALA A 703 -1.32 -1.51 -15.95
CA ALA A 703 -1.80 -1.98 -17.26
C ALA A 703 -2.73 -3.19 -17.15
N LEU A 704 -2.34 -4.21 -16.36
CA LEU A 704 -3.13 -5.43 -16.17
C LEU A 704 -4.45 -5.20 -15.41
N SER A 705 -4.56 -4.11 -14.63
CA SER A 705 -5.81 -3.73 -13.94
C SER A 705 -7.00 -3.44 -14.86
N PHE A 706 -6.73 -3.16 -16.15
CA PHE A 706 -7.76 -2.96 -17.19
C PHE A 706 -8.21 -4.27 -17.86
N VAL A 707 -7.61 -5.41 -17.54
CA VAL A 707 -8.05 -6.72 -18.09
C VAL A 707 -9.29 -7.18 -17.32
N GLN A 708 -10.47 -6.90 -17.87
CA GLN A 708 -11.80 -7.16 -17.26
C GLN A 708 -12.08 -6.39 -15.94
N GLY A 709 -11.18 -5.49 -15.54
CA GLY A 709 -11.34 -4.54 -14.43
C GLY A 709 -11.48 -3.09 -14.90
N ALA A 710 -11.88 -2.22 -13.97
CA ALA A 710 -12.14 -0.80 -14.24
C ALA A 710 -10.89 0.10 -14.15
N GLY A 711 -9.71 -0.46 -13.88
CA GLY A 711 -8.46 0.27 -13.63
C GLY A 711 -7.93 0.08 -12.21
N ALA A 712 -7.16 1.05 -11.72
CA ALA A 712 -6.42 0.96 -10.46
C ALA A 712 -6.46 2.23 -9.60
N ILE A 713 -6.33 2.05 -8.30
CA ILE A 713 -6.01 3.07 -7.30
C ILE A 713 -4.64 2.71 -6.71
N GLU A 714 -3.70 3.64 -6.77
CA GLU A 714 -2.36 3.47 -6.17
C GLU A 714 -2.41 3.62 -4.64
N TRP A 715 -1.55 2.89 -3.93
CA TRP A 715 -1.27 3.10 -2.51
C TRP A 715 0.21 3.49 -2.38
N LEU A 716 0.54 4.75 -2.06
CA LEU A 716 -0.33 5.91 -1.80
C LEU A 716 0.40 7.21 -2.18
N TRP A 717 -0.32 8.31 -2.48
CA TRP A 717 0.32 9.51 -3.03
C TRP A 717 1.47 10.07 -2.16
N ASN A 718 1.25 10.17 -0.84
CA ASN A 718 2.23 10.69 0.12
C ASN A 718 2.83 9.53 0.93
N THR A 719 4.15 9.28 0.84
CA THR A 719 4.79 8.15 1.55
C THR A 719 4.50 8.12 3.07
N ASN A 720 4.24 6.94 3.62
CA ASN A 720 3.82 6.72 5.01
C ASN A 720 5.00 6.62 6.01
N SER A 721 5.82 7.67 6.11
CA SER A 721 7.01 7.71 6.99
C SER A 721 6.73 7.74 8.51
N TYR A 722 5.51 8.04 8.98
CA TYR A 722 5.09 8.00 10.40
C TYR A 722 4.62 6.59 10.81
N MET A 723 5.49 5.63 10.52
CA MET A 723 5.34 4.20 10.81
C MET A 723 6.59 3.70 11.52
N THR A 724 6.42 2.75 12.43
CA THR A 724 7.54 2.01 13.04
C THR A 724 8.04 0.89 12.13
N GLU A 725 7.19 0.35 11.25
CA GLU A 725 7.52 -0.73 10.34
C GLU A 725 8.28 -0.24 9.09
N ALA A 726 9.31 -0.98 8.67
CA ALA A 726 10.22 -0.61 7.57
C ALA A 726 9.72 -1.01 6.16
N ASN A 727 8.70 -1.87 6.10
CA ASN A 727 7.96 -2.28 4.89
C ASN A 727 7.11 -1.13 4.33
N GLU A 728 6.41 -0.39 5.20
CA GLU A 728 5.48 0.68 4.86
C GLU A 728 6.16 2.04 4.63
N ALA A 729 7.17 2.37 5.43
CA ALA A 729 7.89 3.64 5.36
C ALA A 729 8.50 4.03 3.97
N PRO A 730 8.78 3.12 3.01
CA PRO A 730 9.15 3.47 1.64
C PRO A 730 7.98 3.60 0.64
N ILE A 731 6.76 3.18 0.94
CA ILE A 731 5.68 3.02 -0.06
C ILE A 731 5.07 4.39 -0.43
N GLY A 732 4.90 4.67 -1.73
CA GLY A 732 4.05 5.76 -2.22
C GLY A 732 4.68 6.81 -3.16
N ALA A 733 3.90 7.36 -4.09
CA ALA A 733 4.37 8.16 -5.23
C ALA A 733 5.30 9.36 -4.92
N LEU A 734 5.13 10.02 -3.77
CA LEU A 734 6.03 11.08 -3.27
C LEU A 734 6.89 10.57 -2.11
N ARG A 735 8.19 10.87 -2.15
CA ARG A 735 9.13 10.62 -1.03
C ARG A 735 8.85 11.54 0.16
N ALA A 736 9.45 11.24 1.31
CA ALA A 736 9.31 12.02 2.55
C ALA A 736 9.67 13.51 2.41
N ASP A 737 10.56 13.88 1.47
CA ASP A 737 10.93 15.27 1.15
C ASP A 737 9.98 15.95 0.13
N GLY A 738 8.88 15.30 -0.22
CA GLY A 738 7.89 15.77 -1.19
C GLY A 738 8.36 15.72 -2.65
N THR A 739 9.43 14.98 -2.98
CA THR A 739 9.86 14.76 -4.36
C THR A 739 9.17 13.57 -5.02
N GLU A 740 8.86 13.68 -6.31
CA GLU A 740 8.20 12.62 -7.07
C GLU A 740 9.15 11.44 -7.35
N LYS A 741 8.66 10.22 -7.17
CA LYS A 741 9.31 8.99 -7.66
C LYS A 741 8.96 8.71 -9.12
N PRO A 742 9.67 7.78 -9.82
CA PRO A 742 9.32 7.42 -11.19
C PRO A 742 7.88 6.86 -11.33
N GLU A 743 7.34 6.18 -10.31
CA GLU A 743 5.94 5.72 -10.29
C GLU A 743 4.92 6.87 -10.45
N ALA A 744 5.20 8.07 -9.96
CA ALA A 744 4.35 9.25 -10.17
C ALA A 744 4.29 9.69 -11.64
N THR A 745 5.33 9.43 -12.44
CA THR A 745 5.30 9.63 -13.90
C THR A 745 4.38 8.61 -14.55
N VAL A 746 4.52 7.33 -14.19
CA VAL A 746 3.65 6.24 -14.68
C VAL A 746 2.18 6.58 -14.42
N MET A 747 1.83 7.02 -13.20
CA MET A 747 0.48 7.45 -12.84
C MET A 747 -0.03 8.62 -13.70
N ARG A 748 0.79 9.65 -13.93
CA ARG A 748 0.44 10.82 -14.77
C ARG A 748 0.17 10.40 -16.22
N ASP A 749 0.98 9.51 -16.77
CA ASP A 749 0.85 9.04 -18.15
C ASP A 749 -0.39 8.14 -18.33
N PHE A 750 -0.66 7.24 -17.36
CA PHE A 750 -1.91 6.47 -17.33
C PHE A 750 -3.14 7.37 -17.16
N ALA A 751 -3.09 8.40 -16.31
CA ALA A 751 -4.21 9.32 -16.10
C ALA A 751 -4.49 10.19 -17.33
N SER A 752 -3.44 10.53 -18.09
CA SER A 752 -3.56 11.17 -19.40
C SER A 752 -4.25 10.23 -20.42
N PHE A 753 -3.80 8.97 -20.47
CA PHE A 753 -4.35 7.95 -21.35
C PHE A 753 -5.80 7.58 -21.01
N ALA A 754 -6.14 7.38 -19.74
CA ALA A 754 -7.47 6.98 -19.26
C ALA A 754 -8.59 7.90 -19.77
N LYS A 755 -8.34 9.21 -19.84
CA LYS A 755 -9.28 10.22 -20.38
C LYS A 755 -9.68 9.97 -21.84
N SER A 756 -8.83 9.29 -22.61
CA SER A 756 -9.11 8.91 -24.01
C SER A 756 -9.93 7.62 -24.16
N LEU A 757 -10.14 6.87 -23.08
CA LEU A 757 -10.95 5.64 -23.09
C LEU A 757 -12.44 5.87 -22.82
N HIS A 758 -12.80 6.95 -22.10
CA HIS A 758 -14.13 7.12 -21.48
C HIS A 758 -15.33 6.86 -22.41
N SER A 759 -15.32 7.41 -23.63
CA SER A 759 -16.44 7.22 -24.59
C SER A 759 -16.61 5.79 -25.10
N HIS A 760 -15.61 4.93 -24.90
CA HIS A 760 -15.50 3.61 -25.54
C HIS A 760 -15.66 2.43 -24.58
N LEU A 761 -15.63 2.66 -23.26
CA LEU A 761 -15.77 1.64 -22.22
C LEU A 761 -17.24 1.20 -22.05
N GLN A 762 -17.76 0.49 -23.07
CA GLN A 762 -19.16 0.06 -23.14
C GLN A 762 -19.25 -1.39 -23.64
N ASP A 763 -20.16 -2.17 -23.05
CA ASP A 763 -20.51 -3.56 -23.37
C ASP A 763 -19.31 -4.47 -23.73
N PRO A 764 -18.34 -4.68 -22.82
CA PRO A 764 -17.22 -5.59 -23.04
C PRO A 764 -17.71 -7.03 -23.22
N ARG A 765 -17.24 -7.67 -24.29
CA ARG A 765 -17.62 -9.04 -24.62
C ARG A 765 -16.94 -10.04 -23.69
N GLN A 766 -17.73 -10.82 -22.97
CA GLN A 766 -17.24 -11.91 -22.12
C GLN A 766 -16.35 -12.91 -22.92
N PRO A 767 -15.19 -13.34 -22.39
CA PRO A 767 -14.33 -14.31 -23.07
C PRO A 767 -15.01 -15.66 -23.29
N SER A 768 -14.57 -16.39 -24.34
CA SER A 768 -15.15 -17.70 -24.70
C SER A 768 -14.60 -18.89 -23.90
N VAL A 769 -13.61 -18.67 -23.03
CA VAL A 769 -12.98 -19.68 -22.18
C VAL A 769 -13.13 -19.29 -20.71
N ALA A 770 -13.62 -20.21 -19.89
CA ALA A 770 -13.73 -20.07 -18.45
C ALA A 770 -12.76 -21.02 -17.73
N ILE A 771 -12.15 -20.57 -16.64
CA ILE A 771 -11.50 -21.43 -15.64
C ILE A 771 -12.43 -21.54 -14.44
N VAL A 772 -12.75 -22.75 -14.02
CA VAL A 772 -13.46 -23.00 -12.75
C VAL A 772 -12.45 -23.38 -11.69
N THR A 773 -12.43 -22.66 -10.56
CA THR A 773 -11.54 -22.99 -9.43
C THR A 773 -12.14 -24.12 -8.58
N SER A 774 -11.29 -24.94 -7.94
CA SER A 774 -11.73 -25.85 -6.88
C SER A 774 -11.49 -25.20 -5.51
N GLN A 775 -12.55 -24.68 -4.89
CA GLN A 775 -12.54 -24.25 -3.49
C GLN A 775 -12.42 -25.45 -2.55
N ALA A 776 -12.93 -26.62 -2.93
CA ALA A 776 -12.80 -27.87 -2.19
C ALA A 776 -11.33 -28.30 -1.98
N ALA A 777 -10.46 -28.10 -2.98
CA ALA A 777 -9.01 -28.32 -2.83
C ALA A 777 -8.29 -27.09 -2.25
N GLN A 778 -8.69 -25.87 -2.63
CA GLN A 778 -8.06 -24.62 -2.20
C GLN A 778 -8.22 -24.35 -0.69
N PHE A 779 -9.34 -24.73 -0.08
CA PHE A 779 -9.59 -24.61 1.37
C PHE A 779 -9.18 -25.88 2.15
N SER A 780 -8.11 -26.54 1.69
CA SER A 780 -7.46 -27.68 2.35
C SER A 780 -6.00 -27.38 2.68
N VAL A 781 -5.33 -28.28 3.41
CA VAL A 781 -3.88 -28.19 3.69
C VAL A 781 -2.98 -28.47 2.48
N LEU A 782 -3.57 -28.60 1.28
CA LEU A 782 -2.90 -28.74 -0.01
C LEU A 782 -3.17 -27.52 -0.93
N SER A 783 -3.66 -26.42 -0.36
CA SER A 783 -4.03 -25.16 -1.03
C SER A 783 -3.03 -24.69 -2.10
N ASP A 784 -1.74 -24.69 -1.78
CA ASP A 784 -0.65 -24.24 -2.66
C ASP A 784 -0.68 -24.91 -4.05
N LEU A 785 -1.03 -26.20 -4.12
CA LEU A 785 -1.12 -26.94 -5.39
C LEU A 785 -2.31 -26.46 -6.21
N GLN A 786 -3.46 -26.27 -5.56
CA GLN A 786 -4.65 -25.77 -6.24
C GLN A 786 -4.49 -24.30 -6.68
N LEU A 787 -3.65 -23.51 -6.00
CA LEU A 787 -3.25 -22.17 -6.45
C LEU A 787 -2.27 -22.24 -7.64
N GLU A 788 -1.22 -23.07 -7.55
CA GLU A 788 -0.27 -23.31 -8.66
C GLU A 788 -1.01 -23.74 -9.95
N ALA A 789 -1.98 -24.64 -9.83
CA ALA A 789 -2.78 -25.13 -10.96
C ALA A 789 -3.57 -24.00 -11.64
N GLN A 790 -4.24 -23.13 -10.88
CA GLN A 790 -5.02 -22.02 -11.43
C GLN A 790 -4.14 -20.94 -12.06
N GLN A 791 -3.05 -20.57 -11.38
CA GLN A 791 -2.11 -19.56 -11.85
C GLN A 791 -1.46 -20.01 -13.17
N LYS A 792 -0.99 -21.25 -13.23
CA LYS A 792 -0.46 -21.83 -14.47
C LYS A 792 -1.51 -22.02 -15.56
N ALA A 793 -2.77 -22.29 -15.21
CA ALA A 793 -3.86 -22.35 -16.20
C ALA A 793 -4.05 -20.98 -16.89
N VAL A 794 -4.07 -19.89 -16.10
CA VAL A 794 -4.11 -18.52 -16.64
C VAL A 794 -2.85 -18.22 -17.44
N ARG A 795 -1.65 -18.53 -16.93
CA ARG A 795 -0.39 -18.25 -17.66
C ARG A 795 -0.28 -19.02 -18.98
N ALA A 796 -0.64 -20.30 -19.00
CA ALA A 796 -0.64 -21.11 -20.22
C ALA A 796 -1.63 -20.60 -21.28
N LEU A 797 -2.82 -20.14 -20.87
CA LEU A 797 -3.79 -19.55 -21.77
C LEU A 797 -3.37 -18.15 -22.27
N ALA A 798 -3.01 -17.23 -21.38
CA ALA A 798 -2.76 -15.83 -21.73
C ALA A 798 -1.40 -15.61 -22.42
N TYR A 799 -0.32 -16.18 -21.91
CA TYR A 799 1.04 -15.96 -22.46
C TYR A 799 1.39 -16.94 -23.59
N ARG A 800 1.06 -18.23 -23.45
CA ARG A 800 1.49 -19.25 -24.43
C ARG A 800 0.48 -19.48 -25.55
N LEU A 801 -0.82 -19.30 -25.28
CA LEU A 801 -1.89 -19.53 -26.26
C LEU A 801 -2.62 -18.25 -26.68
N GLN A 802 -2.35 -17.12 -26.03
CA GLN A 802 -2.84 -15.79 -26.41
C GLN A 802 -4.37 -15.71 -26.43
N VAL A 803 -5.00 -16.37 -25.47
CA VAL A 803 -6.44 -16.38 -25.21
C VAL A 803 -6.67 -16.04 -23.74
N THR A 804 -7.20 -14.85 -23.46
CA THR A 804 -7.54 -14.44 -22.08
C THR A 804 -8.79 -15.19 -21.59
N PRO A 805 -8.74 -15.94 -20.47
CA PRO A 805 -9.94 -16.52 -19.86
C PRO A 805 -10.68 -15.50 -18.98
N TYR A 806 -11.87 -15.89 -18.49
CA TYR A 806 -12.36 -15.41 -17.20
C TYR A 806 -12.28 -16.54 -16.16
N VAL A 807 -12.18 -16.18 -14.89
CA VAL A 807 -12.16 -17.14 -13.77
C VAL A 807 -13.52 -17.10 -13.07
N ILE A 808 -13.98 -18.25 -12.56
CA ILE A 808 -15.16 -18.33 -11.72
C ILE A 808 -14.93 -19.32 -10.58
N ALA A 809 -15.32 -18.92 -9.36
CA ALA A 809 -15.18 -19.76 -8.18
C ALA A 809 -16.21 -20.90 -8.17
N GLU A 810 -15.84 -22.01 -7.51
CA GLU A 810 -16.70 -23.19 -7.30
C GLU A 810 -18.11 -22.83 -6.82
N ASN A 811 -18.22 -22.07 -5.73
CA ASN A 811 -19.49 -21.63 -5.15
C ASN A 811 -20.30 -20.66 -6.05
N GLN A 812 -19.70 -20.08 -7.09
CA GLN A 812 -20.35 -19.20 -8.06
C GLN A 812 -20.75 -19.91 -9.36
N ILE A 813 -20.58 -21.23 -9.49
CA ILE A 813 -20.84 -21.99 -10.74
C ILE A 813 -22.21 -21.74 -11.39
N ALA A 814 -23.23 -21.38 -10.61
CA ALA A 814 -24.56 -20.98 -11.13
C ALA A 814 -24.53 -19.73 -12.04
N ARG A 815 -23.50 -18.88 -11.90
CA ARG A 815 -23.25 -17.68 -12.73
C ARG A 815 -22.29 -17.93 -13.91
N LEU A 816 -21.95 -19.19 -14.23
CA LEU A 816 -20.99 -19.55 -15.28
C LEU A 816 -21.28 -18.90 -16.64
N GLY A 817 -22.54 -18.69 -17.00
CA GLY A 817 -22.93 -18.20 -18.33
C GLY A 817 -22.87 -19.31 -19.39
N ALA A 818 -22.39 -18.98 -20.58
CA ALA A 818 -22.31 -19.91 -21.71
C ALA A 818 -20.97 -19.84 -22.48
N PRO A 819 -19.82 -20.09 -21.80
CA PRO A 819 -18.53 -20.16 -22.48
C PRO A 819 -18.51 -21.31 -23.48
N GLN A 820 -17.65 -21.23 -24.49
CA GLN A 820 -17.46 -22.34 -25.43
C GLN A 820 -16.65 -23.49 -24.78
N LEU A 821 -15.70 -23.14 -23.91
CA LEU A 821 -14.88 -24.08 -23.16
C LEU A 821 -14.83 -23.69 -21.67
N VAL A 822 -15.03 -24.67 -20.80
CA VAL A 822 -14.63 -24.63 -19.39
C VAL A 822 -13.40 -25.48 -19.20
N ILE A 823 -12.41 -24.95 -18.48
CA ILE A 823 -11.27 -25.70 -17.98
C ILE A 823 -11.42 -25.85 -16.46
N LEU A 824 -11.27 -27.09 -15.99
CA LEU A 824 -11.19 -27.45 -14.58
C LEU A 824 -9.75 -27.97 -14.32
N PRO A 825 -8.81 -27.09 -13.92
CA PRO A 825 -7.39 -27.42 -13.86
C PRO A 825 -7.06 -28.19 -12.58
N SER A 826 -6.58 -29.43 -12.73
CA SER A 826 -6.00 -30.27 -11.66
C SER A 826 -6.79 -30.29 -10.34
N PRO A 827 -8.13 -30.46 -10.34
CA PRO A 827 -8.96 -30.16 -9.17
C PRO A 827 -8.70 -31.13 -7.99
N GLU A 828 -8.50 -32.43 -8.27
CA GLU A 828 -8.55 -33.58 -7.35
C GLU A 828 -9.86 -33.70 -6.55
N SER A 829 -10.15 -32.68 -5.76
CA SER A 829 -11.38 -32.44 -5.01
C SER A 829 -12.30 -31.43 -5.70
N LEU A 830 -13.62 -31.60 -5.54
CA LEU A 830 -14.66 -30.67 -6.00
C LEU A 830 -15.98 -30.96 -5.27
N ASP A 831 -16.77 -29.94 -4.92
CA ASP A 831 -18.16 -30.14 -4.48
C ASP A 831 -19.02 -30.83 -5.56
N GLU A 832 -19.99 -31.61 -5.09
CA GLU A 832 -20.85 -32.40 -5.96
C GLU A 832 -21.85 -31.56 -6.75
N ASN A 833 -22.34 -30.43 -6.21
CA ASN A 833 -23.23 -29.55 -6.96
C ASN A 833 -22.50 -28.90 -8.14
N THR A 834 -21.22 -28.54 -7.96
CA THR A 834 -20.37 -28.02 -9.03
C THR A 834 -20.12 -29.07 -10.11
N TRP A 835 -19.82 -30.32 -9.74
CA TRP A 835 -19.70 -31.41 -10.72
C TRP A 835 -20.98 -31.58 -11.54
N GLN A 836 -22.15 -31.65 -10.89
CA GLN A 836 -23.42 -31.80 -11.59
C GLN A 836 -23.78 -30.57 -12.45
N ALA A 837 -23.42 -29.35 -12.01
CA ALA A 837 -23.59 -28.12 -12.80
C ALA A 837 -22.71 -28.13 -14.07
N LEU A 838 -21.47 -28.61 -13.98
CA LEU A 838 -20.57 -28.78 -15.13
C LEU A 838 -21.12 -29.83 -16.12
N LEU A 839 -21.62 -30.97 -15.63
CA LEU A 839 -22.29 -31.96 -16.49
C LEU A 839 -23.55 -31.39 -17.16
N ALA A 840 -24.31 -30.55 -16.47
CA ALA A 840 -25.47 -29.86 -17.05
C ALA A 840 -25.06 -28.85 -18.14
N TYR A 841 -23.98 -28.09 -17.92
CA TYR A 841 -23.39 -27.18 -18.91
C TYR A 841 -22.96 -27.93 -20.19
N VAL A 842 -22.20 -29.03 -20.06
CA VAL A 842 -21.79 -29.85 -21.22
C VAL A 842 -22.99 -30.46 -21.92
N LYS A 843 -23.97 -30.98 -21.16
CA LYS A 843 -25.22 -31.54 -21.71
C LYS A 843 -25.97 -30.54 -22.59
N ASN A 844 -25.88 -29.24 -22.28
CA ASN A 844 -26.55 -28.17 -23.02
C ASN A 844 -25.78 -27.71 -24.27
N GLY A 845 -24.52 -28.12 -24.45
CA GLY A 845 -23.70 -27.85 -25.64
C GLY A 845 -22.31 -27.31 -25.35
N GLY A 846 -21.97 -27.06 -24.08
CA GLY A 846 -20.65 -26.63 -23.67
C GLY A 846 -19.57 -27.70 -23.82
N HIS A 847 -18.31 -27.30 -23.68
CA HIS A 847 -17.17 -28.22 -23.67
C HIS A 847 -16.41 -28.09 -22.35
N LEU A 848 -16.06 -29.22 -21.74
CA LEU A 848 -15.31 -29.26 -20.47
C LEU A 848 -13.97 -29.94 -20.71
N LEU A 849 -12.89 -29.33 -20.23
CA LEU A 849 -11.58 -29.96 -20.07
C LEU A 849 -11.32 -30.22 -18.59
N VAL A 850 -11.01 -31.46 -18.24
CA VAL A 850 -10.51 -31.86 -16.92
C VAL A 850 -9.08 -32.39 -17.07
N THR A 851 -8.17 -31.91 -16.23
CA THR A 851 -6.80 -32.40 -16.12
C THR A 851 -6.62 -33.08 -14.76
N GLY A 852 -6.01 -34.27 -14.74
CA GLY A 852 -5.89 -35.06 -13.50
C GLY A 852 -7.23 -35.66 -13.04
N PRO A 853 -7.26 -36.24 -11.82
CA PRO A 853 -8.48 -36.80 -11.25
C PRO A 853 -9.42 -35.71 -10.69
N VAL A 854 -10.69 -36.07 -10.51
CA VAL A 854 -11.72 -35.26 -9.81
C VAL A 854 -12.47 -36.14 -8.79
N SER A 855 -11.78 -37.16 -8.26
CA SER A 855 -12.36 -38.28 -7.52
C SER A 855 -12.47 -38.06 -6.01
N ARG A 856 -12.29 -36.83 -5.55
CA ARG A 856 -12.47 -36.42 -4.15
C ARG A 856 -13.62 -35.42 -4.02
N ASN A 857 -14.29 -35.44 -2.87
CA ASN A 857 -15.17 -34.35 -2.45
C ASN A 857 -14.46 -33.44 -1.43
N GLU A 858 -15.14 -32.40 -0.97
CA GLU A 858 -14.66 -31.38 -0.04
C GLU A 858 -14.09 -31.92 1.28
N HIS A 859 -14.50 -33.12 1.71
CA HIS A 859 -13.94 -33.85 2.85
C HIS A 859 -12.98 -34.99 2.45
N TRP A 860 -12.40 -34.91 1.25
CA TRP A 860 -11.46 -35.87 0.66
C TRP A 860 -11.98 -37.33 0.59
N GLN A 861 -13.29 -37.53 0.67
CA GLN A 861 -13.92 -38.82 0.48
C GLN A 861 -13.95 -39.18 -1.00
N PHE A 862 -13.77 -40.47 -1.32
CA PHE A 862 -13.75 -40.94 -2.70
C PHE A 862 -15.12 -40.82 -3.40
N ARG A 863 -15.13 -40.33 -4.64
CA ARG A 863 -16.29 -40.23 -5.54
C ARG A 863 -15.92 -40.80 -6.91
N ASP A 864 -16.66 -41.80 -7.37
CA ASP A 864 -16.40 -42.48 -8.65
C ASP A 864 -17.05 -41.76 -9.85
N ARG A 865 -16.77 -40.47 -9.97
CA ARG A 865 -17.26 -39.60 -11.06
C ARG A 865 -16.88 -40.10 -12.46
N PRO A 866 -15.72 -40.75 -12.71
CA PRO A 866 -15.47 -41.41 -13.99
C PRO A 866 -16.48 -42.53 -14.31
N HIS A 867 -16.86 -43.35 -13.31
CA HIS A 867 -17.82 -44.44 -13.50
C HIS A 867 -19.22 -43.93 -13.85
N GLU A 868 -19.65 -42.79 -13.29
CA GLU A 868 -20.90 -42.11 -13.65
C GLU A 868 -20.99 -41.74 -15.14
N LEU A 869 -19.83 -41.51 -15.78
CA LEU A 869 -19.71 -41.26 -17.22
C LEU A 869 -19.49 -42.54 -18.06
N GLY A 870 -19.58 -43.73 -17.43
CA GLY A 870 -19.35 -45.03 -18.08
C GLY A 870 -17.89 -45.34 -18.35
N LEU A 871 -16.95 -44.66 -17.68
CA LEU A 871 -15.52 -44.92 -17.80
C LEU A 871 -15.11 -46.02 -16.80
N ASN A 872 -14.25 -46.94 -17.23
CA ASN A 872 -13.55 -47.83 -16.32
C ASN A 872 -12.19 -47.21 -16.01
N THR A 873 -11.96 -46.88 -14.74
CA THR A 873 -10.77 -46.17 -14.26
C THR A 873 -10.35 -46.60 -12.88
N GLN A 874 -9.08 -46.37 -12.55
CA GLN A 874 -8.50 -46.50 -11.22
C GLN A 874 -7.81 -45.20 -10.83
N ILE A 875 -7.78 -44.88 -9.53
CA ILE A 875 -6.99 -43.78 -8.98
C ILE A 875 -5.76 -44.36 -8.29
N ASP A 876 -4.57 -43.88 -8.70
CA ASP A 876 -3.28 -44.27 -8.13
C ASP A 876 -2.57 -43.04 -7.55
N PRO A 877 -1.74 -43.17 -6.50
CA PRO A 877 -0.78 -42.13 -6.13
C PRO A 877 0.21 -41.83 -7.26
N GLN A 878 0.50 -40.55 -7.50
CA GLN A 878 1.40 -40.01 -8.54
C GLN A 878 2.90 -40.22 -8.19
N SER A 879 3.26 -41.43 -7.75
CA SER A 879 4.55 -41.82 -7.13
C SER A 879 5.77 -41.86 -8.07
N TYR A 880 5.70 -41.24 -9.23
CA TYR A 880 6.70 -41.29 -10.30
C TYR A 880 6.99 -39.89 -10.86
N ARG A 881 8.26 -39.63 -11.20
CA ARG A 881 8.69 -38.34 -11.74
C ARG A 881 8.13 -38.06 -13.15
N GLY A 882 8.22 -39.03 -14.07
CA GLY A 882 7.91 -38.81 -15.49
C GLY A 882 6.58 -39.43 -15.92
N ALA A 883 5.76 -38.67 -16.68
CA ALA A 883 4.50 -39.14 -17.26
C ALA A 883 4.30 -38.63 -18.71
N GLU A 884 3.28 -39.13 -19.40
CA GLU A 884 2.98 -38.78 -20.80
C GLU A 884 1.48 -38.73 -21.09
N ILE A 885 0.96 -37.56 -21.49
CA ILE A 885 -0.39 -37.42 -22.07
C ILE A 885 -0.29 -37.67 -23.58
N ARG A 886 -1.00 -38.69 -24.07
CA ARG A 886 -1.04 -39.06 -25.49
C ARG A 886 -2.26 -38.43 -26.17
N LEU A 887 -2.09 -37.21 -26.66
CA LEU A 887 -3.05 -36.54 -27.54
C LEU A 887 -3.00 -37.17 -28.94
N PRO A 888 -4.08 -37.10 -29.75
CA PRO A 888 -4.05 -37.54 -31.14
C PRO A 888 -2.92 -36.87 -31.95
N GLY A 889 -1.92 -37.67 -32.31
CA GLY A 889 -0.73 -37.22 -33.06
C GLY A 889 0.38 -36.53 -32.25
N LYS A 890 0.24 -36.37 -30.93
CA LYS A 890 1.24 -35.69 -30.08
C LYS A 890 1.36 -36.34 -28.70
N ALA A 891 2.57 -36.77 -28.35
CA ALA A 891 2.93 -37.08 -26.97
C ALA A 891 3.35 -35.79 -26.24
N VAL A 892 2.77 -35.56 -25.06
CA VAL A 892 3.11 -34.45 -24.16
C VAL A 892 3.79 -35.05 -22.94
N ALA A 893 5.07 -34.75 -22.74
CA ALA A 893 5.81 -35.19 -21.56
C ALA A 893 5.46 -34.32 -20.34
N LEU A 894 5.44 -34.94 -19.16
CA LEU A 894 5.24 -34.28 -17.87
C LEU A 894 6.34 -34.74 -16.91
N SER A 895 6.78 -33.83 -16.06
CA SER A 895 7.72 -34.10 -14.96
C SER A 895 7.14 -33.54 -13.66
N PHE A 896 7.20 -34.30 -12.58
CA PHE A 896 6.69 -33.94 -11.27
C PHE A 896 7.81 -34.00 -10.23
N ASP A 897 7.96 -32.94 -9.44
CA ASP A 897 8.93 -32.88 -8.34
C ASP A 897 8.56 -33.81 -7.15
N GLN A 898 9.38 -33.81 -6.10
CA GLN A 898 9.18 -34.67 -4.93
C GLN A 898 7.93 -34.30 -4.11
N GLN A 899 7.59 -33.00 -4.02
CA GLN A 899 6.43 -32.55 -3.26
C GLN A 899 5.16 -33.11 -3.90
N LYS A 900 5.04 -32.97 -5.23
CA LYS A 900 3.91 -33.46 -6.02
C LYS A 900 3.77 -34.97 -5.99
N GLN A 901 4.89 -35.70 -6.10
CA GLN A 901 4.91 -37.17 -5.98
C GLN A 901 4.42 -37.70 -4.62
N SER A 902 4.47 -36.88 -3.56
CA SER A 902 4.07 -37.28 -2.21
C SER A 902 2.58 -37.08 -1.89
N VAL A 903 1.84 -36.35 -2.74
CA VAL A 903 0.46 -35.90 -2.44
C VAL A 903 -0.52 -36.11 -3.59
N LEU A 904 -0.10 -35.95 -4.85
CA LEU A 904 -1.03 -35.98 -5.98
C LEU A 904 -1.55 -37.38 -6.31
N GLU A 905 -2.74 -37.43 -6.88
CA GLU A 905 -3.37 -38.61 -7.45
C GLU A 905 -3.33 -38.58 -8.99
N ALA A 906 -3.42 -39.76 -9.61
CA ALA A 906 -3.40 -39.94 -11.06
C ALA A 906 -4.56 -40.84 -11.50
N LEU A 907 -5.25 -40.44 -12.59
CA LEU A 907 -6.36 -41.18 -13.17
C LEU A 907 -5.85 -42.18 -14.21
N ARG A 908 -6.02 -43.48 -13.95
CA ARG A 908 -5.72 -44.55 -14.92
C ARG A 908 -6.98 -44.94 -15.68
N PHE A 909 -6.99 -44.81 -17.00
CA PHE A 909 -7.97 -45.49 -17.83
C PHE A 909 -7.57 -46.96 -18.02
N SER A 910 -8.51 -47.90 -17.87
CA SER A 910 -8.20 -49.35 -17.91
C SER A 910 -7.70 -49.86 -19.28
N ASP A 911 -7.83 -49.06 -20.34
CA ASP A 911 -7.30 -49.31 -21.68
C ASP A 911 -5.88 -48.76 -21.90
N GLY A 912 -5.28 -48.15 -20.87
CA GLY A 912 -3.94 -47.56 -20.96
C GLY A 912 -3.88 -46.23 -21.75
N ALA A 913 -5.04 -45.66 -22.11
CA ALA A 913 -5.08 -44.27 -22.58
C ALA A 913 -4.60 -43.32 -21.48
N THR A 914 -4.10 -42.14 -21.88
CA THR A 914 -3.81 -41.02 -20.97
C THR A 914 -4.55 -39.73 -21.33
N TRP A 915 -5.46 -39.84 -22.30
CA TRP A 915 -6.36 -38.81 -22.82
C TRP A 915 -7.66 -39.48 -23.28
N LYS A 916 -8.81 -38.87 -23.00
CA LYS A 916 -10.11 -39.28 -23.56
C LYS A 916 -10.94 -38.10 -24.03
N GLU A 917 -11.67 -38.33 -25.11
CA GLU A 917 -12.71 -37.46 -25.62
C GLU A 917 -14.06 -38.17 -25.51
N ILE A 918 -14.94 -37.62 -24.68
CA ILE A 918 -16.18 -38.26 -24.26
C ILE A 918 -17.34 -37.40 -24.77
N PRO A 919 -18.08 -37.85 -25.80
CA PRO A 919 -19.30 -37.18 -26.23
C PRO A 919 -20.33 -37.22 -25.11
N TYR A 920 -20.80 -36.06 -24.64
CA TYR A 920 -21.78 -35.97 -23.57
C TYR A 920 -22.99 -35.13 -24.01
N ARG A 921 -23.96 -35.84 -24.59
CA ARG A 921 -25.18 -35.28 -25.20
C ARG A 921 -24.86 -34.30 -26.34
N LYS A 922 -24.99 -32.99 -26.11
CA LYS A 922 -24.69 -31.94 -27.12
C LYS A 922 -23.24 -31.47 -27.08
N GLY A 923 -22.58 -31.62 -25.93
CA GLY A 923 -21.21 -31.18 -25.70
C GLY A 923 -20.20 -32.33 -25.70
N LYS A 924 -19.00 -32.03 -25.23
CA LYS A 924 -17.89 -32.99 -25.10
C LYS A 924 -17.10 -32.73 -23.82
N ILE A 925 -16.70 -33.80 -23.14
CA ILE A 925 -15.73 -33.77 -22.04
C ILE A 925 -14.39 -34.26 -22.60
N PHE A 926 -13.34 -33.47 -22.41
CA PHE A 926 -11.95 -33.82 -22.65
C PHE A 926 -11.31 -34.14 -21.29
N TRP A 927 -10.62 -35.26 -21.16
CA TRP A 927 -10.06 -35.69 -19.87
C TRP A 927 -8.64 -36.23 -20.02
N ALA A 928 -7.67 -35.55 -19.40
CA ALA A 928 -6.28 -36.03 -19.27
C ALA A 928 -6.08 -36.82 -17.96
N SER A 929 -5.30 -37.90 -18.03
CA SER A 929 -4.98 -38.75 -16.87
C SER A 929 -4.23 -38.07 -15.73
N TYR A 930 -3.48 -37.01 -16.04
CA TYR A 930 -2.54 -36.36 -15.12
C TYR A 930 -2.79 -34.85 -15.07
N SER A 931 -2.46 -34.27 -13.92
CA SER A 931 -2.47 -32.85 -13.62
C SER A 931 -1.47 -32.09 -14.51
N ALA A 932 -1.95 -31.52 -15.62
CA ALA A 932 -1.10 -30.93 -16.65
C ALA A 932 -0.47 -29.60 -16.22
N GLU A 933 -1.15 -28.86 -15.33
CA GLU A 933 -0.69 -27.59 -14.77
C GLU A 933 0.37 -27.82 -13.71
N LEU A 934 0.24 -28.88 -12.90
CA LEU A 934 1.19 -29.19 -11.83
C LEU A 934 2.52 -29.79 -12.33
N ALA A 935 2.65 -30.08 -13.62
CA ALA A 935 3.95 -30.44 -14.20
C ALA A 935 4.99 -29.30 -14.05
N GLU A 936 6.27 -29.65 -14.09
CA GLU A 936 7.38 -28.69 -14.21
C GLU A 936 7.22 -27.87 -15.52
N GLY A 937 7.17 -26.54 -15.42
CA GLY A 937 6.97 -25.62 -16.56
C GLY A 937 5.50 -25.34 -16.94
N LEU A 938 5.29 -24.77 -18.13
CA LEU A 938 3.97 -24.47 -18.71
C LEU A 938 3.64 -25.33 -19.96
N ASP A 939 4.63 -26.00 -20.55
CA ASP A 939 4.51 -26.66 -21.86
C ASP A 939 3.47 -27.78 -21.90
N ALA A 940 3.25 -28.47 -20.77
CA ALA A 940 2.25 -29.52 -20.65
C ALA A 940 0.82 -28.96 -20.72
N ALA A 941 0.50 -28.00 -19.84
CA ALA A 941 -0.78 -27.27 -19.87
C ALA A 941 -1.02 -26.60 -21.22
N ALA A 942 -0.07 -25.82 -21.73
CA ALA A 942 -0.18 -25.17 -23.04
C ALA A 942 -0.39 -26.16 -24.19
N SER A 943 0.25 -27.34 -24.16
CA SER A 943 0.05 -28.37 -25.18
C SER A 943 -1.33 -29.03 -25.13
N VAL A 944 -1.86 -29.29 -23.94
CA VAL A 944 -3.19 -29.89 -23.76
C VAL A 944 -4.28 -28.88 -24.09
N TYR A 945 -4.14 -27.64 -23.61
CA TYR A 945 -5.09 -26.56 -23.84
C TYR A 945 -5.13 -26.19 -25.32
N GLY A 946 -3.97 -25.99 -25.96
CA GLY A 946 -3.87 -25.68 -27.38
C GLY A 946 -4.56 -26.73 -28.26
N TYR A 947 -4.40 -28.02 -27.94
CA TYR A 947 -5.09 -29.09 -28.65
C TYR A 947 -6.63 -28.98 -28.54
N VAL A 948 -7.16 -28.62 -27.38
CA VAL A 948 -8.61 -28.42 -27.19
C VAL A 948 -9.08 -27.15 -27.90
N LEU A 949 -8.35 -26.04 -27.80
CA LEU A 949 -8.68 -24.79 -28.51
C LEU A 949 -8.70 -25.00 -30.03
N ASP A 950 -7.70 -25.67 -30.60
CA ASP A 950 -7.65 -26.04 -32.02
C ASP A 950 -8.83 -26.93 -32.43
N THR A 951 -9.15 -27.95 -31.61
CA THR A 951 -10.27 -28.87 -31.84
C THR A 951 -11.62 -28.14 -31.85
N LEU A 952 -11.79 -27.15 -30.97
CA LEU A 952 -12.99 -26.32 -30.86
C LEU A 952 -12.97 -25.10 -31.80
N LYS A 953 -11.84 -24.83 -32.46
CA LYS A 953 -11.57 -23.64 -33.29
C LYS A 953 -11.67 -22.31 -32.54
N ILE A 954 -11.40 -22.34 -31.24
CA ILE A 954 -11.22 -21.14 -30.42
C ILE A 954 -9.83 -20.59 -30.74
N LYS A 955 -9.73 -19.32 -31.10
CA LYS A 955 -8.49 -18.66 -31.54
C LYS A 955 -8.26 -17.36 -30.79
N PRO A 956 -7.01 -16.87 -30.72
CA PRO A 956 -6.73 -15.48 -30.38
C PRO A 956 -7.56 -14.51 -31.25
N PRO A 957 -7.96 -13.34 -30.73
CA PRO A 957 -8.73 -12.34 -31.46
C PRO A 957 -7.91 -11.53 -32.50
N PHE A 958 -6.75 -12.04 -32.90
CA PHE A 958 -5.82 -11.40 -33.84
C PHE A 958 -4.97 -12.43 -34.60
N GLU A 959 -4.37 -12.00 -35.72
CA GLU A 959 -3.45 -12.78 -36.54
C GLU A 959 -2.02 -12.25 -36.44
N TRP A 960 -1.11 -13.10 -35.97
CA TRP A 960 0.33 -12.81 -35.92
C TRP A 960 0.93 -12.60 -37.31
N GLN A 961 1.76 -11.55 -37.44
CA GLN A 961 2.59 -11.32 -38.62
C GLN A 961 4.06 -11.72 -38.39
N SER A 962 4.48 -11.82 -37.11
CA SER A 962 5.78 -12.32 -36.66
C SER A 962 5.62 -13.30 -35.48
N ALA A 963 6.69 -14.03 -35.14
CA ALA A 963 6.70 -14.85 -33.91
C ALA A 963 6.72 -13.94 -32.67
N LEU A 964 5.91 -14.27 -31.66
CA LEU A 964 5.91 -13.59 -30.36
C LEU A 964 6.87 -14.30 -29.38
N PRO A 965 7.62 -13.58 -28.53
CA PRO A 965 8.28 -14.16 -27.37
C PRO A 965 7.30 -14.85 -26.42
N ALA A 966 7.80 -15.85 -25.68
CA ALA A 966 6.98 -16.75 -24.89
C ALA A 966 6.36 -16.11 -23.63
N ASP A 967 6.95 -15.00 -23.18
CA ASP A 967 6.62 -14.31 -21.94
C ASP A 967 6.21 -12.84 -22.23
N VAL A 968 5.52 -12.64 -23.37
CA VAL A 968 4.67 -11.46 -23.65
C VAL A 968 3.22 -11.87 -23.54
N LEU A 969 2.44 -11.11 -22.78
CA LEU A 969 0.98 -11.21 -22.74
C LEU A 969 0.37 -10.23 -23.74
N ILE A 970 -0.63 -10.69 -24.52
CA ILE A 970 -1.58 -9.80 -25.17
C ILE A 970 -3.00 -10.23 -24.80
N SER A 971 -3.70 -9.35 -24.09
CA SER A 971 -5.15 -9.44 -23.89
C SER A 971 -5.86 -8.48 -24.83
N ALA A 972 -6.99 -8.90 -25.40
CA ALA A 972 -7.85 -8.02 -26.17
C ALA A 972 -9.32 -8.19 -25.79
N THR A 973 -9.96 -7.08 -25.44
CA THR A 973 -11.39 -7.00 -25.08
C THR A 973 -12.14 -6.31 -26.20
N GLU A 974 -13.07 -7.03 -26.85
CA GLU A 974 -14.01 -6.41 -27.78
C GLU A 974 -15.04 -5.60 -26.99
N LEU A 975 -15.06 -4.28 -27.18
CA LEU A 975 -16.04 -3.35 -26.62
C LEU A 975 -17.14 -3.09 -27.67
N GLN A 976 -18.16 -2.29 -27.36
CA GLN A 976 -19.25 -1.99 -28.30
C GLN A 976 -18.74 -1.44 -29.65
N ASP A 977 -17.93 -0.37 -29.62
CA ASP A 977 -17.48 0.39 -30.79
C ASP A 977 -15.99 0.21 -31.14
N SER A 978 -15.25 -0.53 -30.31
CA SER A 978 -13.79 -0.57 -30.32
C SER A 978 -13.25 -1.92 -29.83
N VAL A 979 -11.93 -2.10 -29.87
CA VAL A 979 -11.21 -3.23 -29.25
C VAL A 979 -10.06 -2.69 -28.42
N LEU A 980 -10.05 -3.00 -27.12
CA LEU A 980 -9.00 -2.61 -26.18
C LEU A 980 -7.93 -3.72 -26.12
N TYR A 981 -6.72 -3.40 -26.55
CA TYR A 981 -5.53 -4.24 -26.46
C TYR A 981 -4.68 -3.83 -25.26
N ILE A 982 -4.34 -4.77 -24.40
CA ILE A 982 -3.40 -4.62 -23.28
C ILE A 982 -2.26 -5.59 -23.52
N LEU A 983 -1.05 -5.06 -23.59
CA LEU A 983 0.18 -5.79 -23.85
C LEU A 983 1.13 -5.60 -22.68
N GLU A 984 1.83 -6.67 -22.31
CA GLU A 984 2.79 -6.65 -21.21
C GLU A 984 3.95 -7.62 -21.52
N SER A 985 5.17 -7.25 -21.12
CA SER A 985 6.38 -8.04 -21.37
C SER A 985 7.10 -8.36 -20.07
N GLU A 986 7.22 -9.65 -19.76
CA GLU A 986 8.10 -10.14 -18.67
C GLU A 986 9.49 -10.50 -19.19
N ASN A 987 9.80 -10.24 -20.46
CA ASN A 987 11.10 -10.56 -21.05
C ASN A 987 12.19 -9.60 -20.56
N ALA A 988 13.43 -10.10 -20.53
CA ALA A 988 14.64 -9.29 -20.32
C ALA A 988 15.06 -8.50 -21.57
N GLU A 989 14.43 -8.74 -22.72
CA GLU A 989 14.73 -8.13 -24.01
C GLU A 989 13.45 -7.52 -24.61
N ASP A 990 13.60 -6.49 -25.45
CA ASP A 990 12.48 -5.84 -26.13
C ASP A 990 11.78 -6.78 -27.13
N ALA A 991 10.45 -6.77 -27.14
CA ALA A 991 9.63 -7.57 -28.03
C ALA A 991 9.15 -6.76 -29.25
N ALA A 992 9.37 -7.29 -30.46
CA ALA A 992 8.77 -6.75 -31.68
C ALA A 992 7.35 -7.30 -31.84
N ILE A 993 6.35 -6.43 -31.66
CA ILE A 993 4.94 -6.78 -31.80
C ILE A 993 4.48 -6.40 -33.21
N ASP A 994 3.91 -7.37 -33.93
CA ASP A 994 3.28 -7.15 -35.23
C ASP A 994 2.08 -8.10 -35.40
N LEU A 995 0.88 -7.57 -35.23
CA LEU A 995 -0.38 -8.32 -35.28
C LEU A 995 -1.44 -7.58 -36.11
N ARG A 996 -2.45 -8.33 -36.53
CA ARG A 996 -3.66 -7.82 -37.18
C ARG A 996 -4.89 -8.18 -36.37
N ASP A 997 -5.63 -7.18 -35.94
CA ASP A 997 -6.88 -7.37 -35.20
C ASP A 997 -7.95 -8.06 -36.07
N ALA A 998 -8.61 -9.10 -35.55
CA ALA A 998 -9.54 -9.92 -36.33
C ALA A 998 -10.92 -9.27 -36.53
N VAL A 999 -11.29 -8.28 -35.71
CA VAL A 999 -12.61 -7.62 -35.76
C VAL A 999 -12.62 -6.47 -36.79
N THR A 1000 -11.57 -5.67 -36.78
CA THR A 1000 -11.43 -4.42 -37.56
C THR A 1000 -10.54 -4.60 -38.79
N GLY A 1001 -9.61 -5.56 -38.76
CA GLY A 1001 -8.55 -5.75 -39.75
C GLY A 1001 -7.38 -4.76 -39.60
N ALA A 1002 -7.38 -3.91 -38.57
CA ALA A 1002 -6.30 -2.96 -38.28
C ALA A 1002 -4.99 -3.70 -37.95
N ARG A 1003 -3.84 -3.11 -38.28
CA ARG A 1003 -2.52 -3.63 -37.92
C ARG A 1003 -1.99 -2.86 -36.72
N LEU A 1004 -1.55 -3.57 -35.69
CA LEU A 1004 -0.86 -3.02 -34.53
C LEU A 1004 0.62 -3.42 -34.62
N THR A 1005 1.50 -2.42 -34.63
CA THR A 1005 2.95 -2.63 -34.69
C THR A 1005 3.64 -1.71 -33.69
N LEU A 1006 4.46 -2.28 -32.81
CA LEU A 1006 5.26 -1.56 -31.83
C LEU A 1006 6.51 -2.35 -31.44
N LYS A 1007 7.47 -1.69 -30.79
CA LYS A 1007 8.57 -2.33 -30.08
C LYS A 1007 8.27 -2.19 -28.58
N LEU A 1008 7.71 -3.23 -27.98
CA LEU A 1008 7.36 -3.26 -26.55
C LEU A 1008 8.66 -3.45 -25.73
N PRO A 1009 9.06 -2.50 -24.87
CA PRO A 1009 10.31 -2.63 -24.15
C PRO A 1009 10.30 -3.76 -23.11
N SER A 1010 11.48 -4.27 -22.75
CA SER A 1010 11.66 -5.26 -21.67
C SER A 1010 11.07 -4.79 -20.34
N GLN A 1011 10.26 -5.59 -19.63
CA GLN A 1011 9.62 -5.23 -18.36
C GLN A 1011 8.59 -4.08 -18.41
N HIS A 1012 8.13 -3.65 -19.59
CA HIS A 1012 7.15 -2.58 -19.75
C HIS A 1012 5.81 -3.06 -20.32
N ALA A 1013 4.81 -2.18 -20.35
CA ALA A 1013 3.48 -2.44 -20.87
C ALA A 1013 3.10 -1.47 -22.00
N ALA A 1014 2.09 -1.84 -22.78
CA ALA A 1014 1.48 -0.96 -23.77
C ALA A 1014 -0.02 -1.21 -23.86
N ILE A 1015 -0.81 -0.16 -24.09
CA ILE A 1015 -2.26 -0.27 -24.28
C ILE A 1015 -2.64 0.45 -25.56
N ALA A 1016 -3.48 -0.16 -26.39
CA ALA A 1016 -4.04 0.46 -27.59
C ALA A 1016 -5.55 0.25 -27.67
N LEU A 1017 -6.28 1.29 -28.03
CA LEU A 1017 -7.69 1.21 -28.37
C LEU A 1017 -7.83 1.31 -29.89
N ILE A 1018 -8.47 0.33 -30.52
CA ILE A 1018 -8.70 0.29 -31.98
C ILE A 1018 -10.18 0.55 -32.24
N GLY A 1019 -10.51 1.62 -32.98
CA GLY A 1019 -11.90 1.94 -33.35
C GLY A 1019 -12.43 1.03 -34.46
N LYS A 1020 -13.63 0.45 -34.28
CA LYS A 1020 -14.25 -0.43 -35.30
C LYS A 1020 -14.66 0.33 -36.57
N HIS A 1021 -14.97 1.61 -36.44
CA HIS A 1021 -15.31 2.50 -37.56
C HIS A 1021 -14.04 2.98 -38.29
N GLU A 1022 -13.06 3.49 -37.54
CA GLU A 1022 -11.80 4.05 -38.06
C GLU A 1022 -10.86 2.98 -38.62
N LYS A 1023 -10.93 1.76 -38.08
CA LYS A 1023 -10.00 0.64 -38.36
C LYS A 1023 -8.54 1.02 -38.14
N ALA A 1024 -8.32 1.82 -37.10
CA ALA A 1024 -7.04 2.36 -36.71
C ALA A 1024 -6.97 2.49 -35.18
N VAL A 1025 -5.76 2.65 -34.65
CA VAL A 1025 -5.52 2.99 -33.25
C VAL A 1025 -6.01 4.42 -33.00
N ILE A 1026 -6.97 4.58 -32.09
CA ILE A 1026 -7.57 5.87 -31.71
C ILE A 1026 -7.06 6.42 -30.37
N ALA A 1027 -6.55 5.53 -29.50
CA ALA A 1027 -5.84 5.89 -28.27
C ALA A 1027 -4.69 4.91 -28.01
N LYS A 1028 -3.60 5.37 -27.37
CA LYS A 1028 -2.44 4.52 -27.07
C LYS A 1028 -1.62 4.98 -25.84
N TYR A 1029 -0.96 4.03 -25.19
CA TYR A 1029 0.02 4.17 -24.09
C TYR A 1029 1.19 3.20 -24.34
N GLY A 1030 2.45 3.63 -24.15
CA GLY A 1030 3.63 2.76 -24.32
C GLY A 1030 4.06 2.48 -25.78
N PHE A 1031 3.93 3.47 -26.69
CA PHE A 1031 4.15 3.31 -28.15
C PHE A 1031 5.05 4.38 -28.78
#